data_AF-A0AAD9E8P6-F1
#
_entry.id   AF-A0AAD9E8P6-F1
#
_cell.length_a   1.000
_cell.length_b   1.000
_cell.length_c   1.000
_cell.angle_alpha   90.00
_cell.angle_beta   90.00
_cell.angle_gamma   90.00
#
_symmetry.space_group_name_H-M   'P 1'
#
loop_
_entity.id
_entity.type
_entity.pdbx_description
1 polymer ?
#
loop_
_entity_poly.entity_id
_entity_poly.type
_entity_poly.pdbx_seq_one_letter_code
_entity_poly.pdbx_strand_id
1 'polypeptide(L)'
;MSKSWASTLRLPKSTFPPRPLPQFRADYLRRCADDFYKWQSANDSRPGFTLHDGPPYANGSLHVGHALNKVLKDMISRVKVQQGYRVRYRPGWDCHGLPIELKAVGTSGGKDMTAVEIRKAARQLASKTVLEQMEGFRSYAVMGDWDARWTTMDPDFEIRQLRLFQQMVRRGLIYRKNKPVYWSPSSRTALAEAELEYNENHVSTAAYVRYPIIDGPALPGFSGQLYAIIWTTTPWTLPANKAIAIHDDLEYAVIAVNGSAYLTAVTRLEAVKALFRDAEPEVIVPSIKGSELRGLKYHNRLQGVQSTPQPIIHADFVSADSGTGLVHIAPGHGFEDYEACAALGIDAFAPIDDEGNFTSEAFPDAPEKLTQSSSILKGGSKAVLALIEDDVLQAAKYKHKYPYDWRTKQPVVMRSTAQWFADVDSIKDDAITALKDVKFVPASGRNRLESFVVGRSEWCISRQRAWGVPIPALYDANGDAVVTEESVDHIISVIQKRGIDAWFSDAPDEPAWVAPSLQGRYRRGTDTMDVWFDSGSSWTESGGQADVYLEGSDQHRGWFQSSLLSYVAAQRAEGETQPKSPFKTLITHGFTLDAKGKKMSKSLGNTITPGEIMDGTLLPPLKLRGKAKVAGAGPTYEALGPDGIRLWAASSEYTKDVAIGQNVLKSVHIQLVKYRTIIKMLLGSMHESARTAPTTTLDHIALVQLKDVMEEVQKAYASHEFYRAFSAINRWVSNDLSAFYLEAMKDRLYCGDGGGVLEPIFHGFLRMLSPMTPLLVEEAWDHRPEWMLPLA
;
A
#
# COMPACT_ATOMS: atom_id res chain seq x y z
N MET A 1 27.01 43.93 54.92
CA MET A 1 26.41 42.91 54.03
C MET A 1 27.09 41.59 54.31
N SER A 2 26.39 40.59 54.85
CA SER A 2 26.96 39.25 55.03
C SER A 2 27.25 38.65 53.65
N LYS A 3 28.48 38.17 53.42
CA LYS A 3 28.82 37.45 52.19
C LYS A 3 28.00 36.16 52.13
N SER A 4 27.25 35.96 51.06
CA SER A 4 26.42 34.76 50.87
C SER A 4 27.30 33.54 50.58
N TRP A 5 27.12 32.44 51.31
CA TRP A 5 27.81 31.16 51.05
C TRP A 5 27.55 30.62 49.63
N ALA A 6 26.42 30.98 48.99
CA ALA A 6 26.17 30.60 47.61
C ALA A 6 27.22 31.17 46.63
N SER A 7 27.87 32.29 46.97
CA SER A 7 28.91 32.90 46.14
C SER A 7 30.25 32.15 46.16
N THR A 8 30.45 31.23 47.12
CA THR A 8 31.67 30.40 47.23
C THR A 8 31.53 29.04 46.55
N LEU A 9 30.34 28.69 46.05
CA LEU A 9 30.04 27.40 45.44
C LEU A 9 30.17 27.43 43.91
N ARG A 10 30.62 26.31 43.34
CA ARG A 10 30.63 26.03 41.89
C ARG A 10 29.27 25.49 41.44
N LEU A 11 28.22 26.30 41.62
CA LEU A 11 26.88 25.91 41.19
C LEU A 11 26.82 25.76 39.66
N PRO A 12 26.01 24.82 39.12
CA PRO A 12 25.95 24.58 37.69
C PRO A 12 25.55 25.81 36.90
N LYS A 13 26.35 26.21 35.91
CA LYS A 13 26.10 27.37 35.05
C LYS A 13 26.24 27.00 33.58
N SER A 14 25.12 27.01 32.85
CA SER A 14 25.10 26.74 31.42
C SER A 14 24.21 27.75 30.70
N THR A 15 24.62 28.12 29.49
CA THR A 15 23.81 28.91 28.54
C THR A 15 22.72 28.08 27.87
N PHE A 16 22.72 26.74 28.05
CA PHE A 16 21.74 25.83 27.48
C PHE A 16 20.31 26.14 27.99
N PRO A 17 19.37 26.45 27.09
CA PRO A 17 18.05 26.92 27.47
C PRO A 17 17.20 25.78 28.04
N PRO A 18 16.33 26.07 29.03
CA PRO A 18 15.44 25.05 29.62
C PRO A 18 14.40 24.53 28.62
N ARG A 19 14.15 25.27 27.53
CA ARG A 19 13.22 24.94 26.45
C ARG A 19 13.87 25.25 25.10
N PRO A 20 13.48 24.54 24.03
CA PRO A 20 13.96 24.86 22.69
C PRO A 20 13.58 26.30 22.31
N LEU A 21 14.51 27.05 21.74
CA LEU A 21 14.25 28.41 21.27
C LEU A 21 13.84 28.40 19.79
N PRO A 22 12.64 28.89 19.42
CA PRO A 22 12.14 28.84 18.05
C PRO A 22 13.07 29.47 17.00
N GLN A 23 13.78 30.55 17.37
CA GLN A 23 14.68 31.28 16.48
C GLN A 23 15.85 30.44 15.93
N PHE A 24 16.31 29.41 16.66
CA PHE A 24 17.42 28.55 16.24
C PHE A 24 16.96 27.27 15.53
N ARG A 25 15.64 27.01 15.49
CA ARG A 25 15.09 25.77 14.94
C ARG A 25 15.49 25.54 13.47
N ALA A 26 15.40 26.57 12.65
CA ALA A 26 15.74 26.47 11.23
C ALA A 26 17.23 26.14 11.01
N ASP A 27 18.11 26.75 11.81
CA ASP A 27 19.55 26.48 11.74
C ASP A 27 19.88 25.05 12.18
N TYR A 28 19.34 24.59 13.31
CA TYR A 28 19.54 23.22 13.77
C TYR A 28 18.97 22.18 12.80
N LEU A 29 17.81 22.44 12.18
CA LEU A 29 17.26 21.58 11.15
C LEU A 29 18.23 21.44 9.97
N ARG A 30 18.71 22.56 9.43
CA ARG A 30 19.67 22.59 8.32
C ARG A 30 20.95 21.82 8.69
N ARG A 31 21.53 22.09 9.86
CA ARG A 31 22.77 21.48 10.31
C ARG A 31 22.65 19.98 10.52
N CYS A 32 21.64 19.54 11.27
CA CYS A 32 21.50 18.13 11.65
C CYS A 32 20.92 17.24 10.53
N ALA A 33 20.32 17.82 9.49
CA ALA A 33 19.76 17.08 8.36
C ALA A 33 20.56 17.33 7.07
N ASP A 34 20.46 18.52 6.48
CA ASP A 34 21.00 18.80 5.14
C ASP A 34 22.53 18.84 5.12
N ASP A 35 23.13 19.63 6.02
CA ASP A 35 24.58 19.78 6.10
C ASP A 35 25.22 18.47 6.58
N PHE A 36 24.56 17.77 7.52
CA PHE A 36 24.99 16.44 7.96
C PHE A 36 24.95 15.41 6.83
N TYR A 37 23.90 15.41 5.99
CA TYR A 37 23.83 14.52 4.83
C TYR A 37 24.95 14.81 3.82
N LYS A 38 25.22 16.09 3.54
CA LYS A 38 26.32 16.52 2.65
C LYS A 38 27.69 16.12 3.21
N TRP A 39 27.91 16.29 4.51
CA TRP A 39 29.15 15.91 5.15
C TRP A 39 29.39 14.40 5.07
N GLN A 40 28.39 13.58 5.41
CA GLN A 40 28.56 12.14 5.37
C GLN A 40 28.71 11.61 3.94
N SER A 41 28.02 12.22 2.96
CA SER A 41 28.04 11.78 1.57
C SER A 41 29.38 12.06 0.90
N ALA A 42 30.08 13.14 1.29
CA ALA A 42 31.42 13.47 0.80
C ALA A 42 32.53 12.53 1.33
N ASN A 43 32.21 11.61 2.26
CA ASN A 43 33.18 10.72 2.89
C ASN A 43 33.31 9.39 2.11
N ASP A 44 33.98 9.45 0.95
CA ASP A 44 34.01 8.36 -0.04
C ASP A 44 34.81 7.12 0.35
N SER A 45 35.61 7.18 1.42
CA SER A 45 36.39 6.03 1.91
C SER A 45 35.57 5.00 2.70
N ARG A 46 34.33 5.34 3.06
CA ARG A 46 33.44 4.50 3.88
C ARG A 46 32.65 3.49 3.02
N PRO A 47 32.34 2.30 3.55
CA PRO A 47 31.45 1.36 2.87
C PRO A 47 30.07 1.98 2.64
N GLY A 48 29.48 1.71 1.46
CA GLY A 48 28.15 2.20 1.11
C GLY A 48 27.03 1.48 1.87
N PHE A 49 25.96 2.20 2.16
CA PHE A 49 24.69 1.67 2.66
C PHE A 49 23.54 2.36 1.94
N THR A 50 22.69 1.61 1.25
CA THR A 50 21.55 2.15 0.49
C THR A 50 20.24 1.80 1.18
N LEU A 51 19.53 2.83 1.63
CA LEU A 51 18.13 2.72 2.02
C LEU A 51 17.29 3.22 0.84
N HIS A 52 16.54 2.32 0.21
CA HIS A 52 15.67 2.70 -0.89
C HIS A 52 14.32 3.15 -0.35
N ASP A 53 13.87 4.29 -0.84
CA ASP A 53 12.66 4.95 -0.34
C ASP A 53 11.44 4.46 -1.12
N GLY A 54 10.47 3.85 -0.45
CA GLY A 54 9.17 3.62 -1.05
C GLY A 54 8.50 4.97 -1.32
N PRO A 55 8.12 5.24 -2.58
CA PRO A 55 7.67 6.56 -2.97
C PRO A 55 6.27 6.86 -2.40
N PRO A 56 6.09 7.83 -1.49
CA PRO A 56 4.76 8.31 -1.13
C PRO A 56 4.01 8.85 -2.33
N TYR A 57 2.70 8.69 -2.30
CA TYR A 57 1.83 9.14 -3.37
C TYR A 57 1.61 10.66 -3.31
N ALA A 58 1.81 11.35 -4.43
CA ALA A 58 1.79 12.82 -4.53
C ALA A 58 0.36 13.40 -4.68
N ASN A 59 -0.57 13.03 -3.79
CA ASN A 59 -1.98 13.45 -3.87
C ASN A 59 -2.54 14.21 -2.65
N GLY A 60 -1.77 14.47 -1.59
CA GLY A 60 -2.31 15.11 -0.40
C GLY A 60 -1.31 15.42 0.69
N SER A 61 -1.81 16.07 1.75
CA SER A 61 -1.02 16.45 2.91
C SER A 61 -0.51 15.23 3.69
N LEU A 62 0.63 15.40 4.34
CA LEU A 62 1.23 14.39 5.20
C LEU A 62 0.37 14.13 6.45
N HIS A 63 0.48 12.91 6.97
CA HIS A 63 -0.19 12.46 8.19
C HIS A 63 0.80 11.70 9.07
N VAL A 64 0.42 11.36 10.31
CA VAL A 64 1.35 10.73 11.27
C VAL A 64 2.00 9.44 10.76
N GLY A 65 1.29 8.61 10.00
CA GLY A 65 1.87 7.44 9.34
C GLY A 65 3.08 7.74 8.44
N HIS A 66 3.05 8.85 7.69
CA HIS A 66 4.19 9.31 6.90
C HIS A 66 5.37 9.74 7.78
N ALA A 67 5.07 10.42 8.90
CA ALA A 67 6.09 10.83 9.85
C ALA A 67 6.76 9.62 10.52
N LEU A 68 5.98 8.61 10.96
CA LEU A 68 6.51 7.36 11.50
C LEU A 68 7.48 6.70 10.50
N ASN A 69 7.03 6.52 9.25
CA ASN A 69 7.82 5.92 8.19
C ASN A 69 9.15 6.64 7.95
N LYS A 70 9.11 7.95 7.69
CA LYS A 70 10.30 8.73 7.34
C LYS A 70 11.27 8.90 8.49
N VAL A 71 10.77 9.06 9.71
CA VAL A 71 11.63 9.14 10.89
C VAL A 71 12.34 7.80 11.12
N LEU A 72 11.66 6.65 10.98
CA LEU A 72 12.31 5.34 11.13
C LEU A 72 13.43 5.14 10.10
N LYS A 73 13.20 5.50 8.83
CA LYS A 73 14.23 5.47 7.78
C LYS A 73 15.43 6.34 8.13
N ASP A 74 15.18 7.54 8.65
CA ASP A 74 16.21 8.47 9.07
C ASP A 74 17.00 7.97 10.29
N MET A 75 16.34 7.38 11.29
CA MET A 75 17.01 6.78 12.45
C MET A 75 17.95 5.65 12.02
N ILE A 76 17.51 4.76 11.11
CA ILE A 76 18.35 3.69 10.55
C ILE A 76 19.58 4.30 9.86
N SER A 77 19.34 5.31 9.04
CA SER A 77 20.39 6.00 8.28
C SER A 77 21.42 6.65 9.23
N ARG A 78 20.97 7.35 10.28
CA ARG A 78 21.86 7.96 11.29
C ARG A 78 22.68 6.93 12.06
N VAL A 79 22.06 5.81 12.44
CA VAL A 79 22.77 4.68 13.07
C VAL A 79 23.86 4.14 12.14
N LYS A 80 23.59 4.03 10.83
CA LYS A 80 24.58 3.56 9.86
C LYS A 80 25.74 4.53 9.67
N VAL A 81 25.48 5.84 9.66
CA VAL A 81 26.54 6.85 9.67
C VAL A 81 27.41 6.74 10.93
N GLN A 82 26.80 6.53 12.11
CA GLN A 82 27.55 6.29 13.35
C GLN A 82 28.39 5.00 13.31
N GLN A 83 27.92 3.97 12.60
CA GLN A 83 28.66 2.72 12.37
C GLN A 83 29.74 2.84 11.29
N GLY A 84 29.97 4.04 10.74
CA GLY A 84 31.02 4.29 9.76
C GLY A 84 30.64 4.01 8.31
N TYR A 85 29.35 3.88 7.98
CA TYR A 85 28.89 3.74 6.60
C TYR A 85 28.64 5.11 5.96
N ARG A 86 28.78 5.16 4.62
CA ARG A 86 28.27 6.26 3.78
C ARG A 86 26.85 5.87 3.34
N VAL A 87 25.86 6.63 3.80
CA VAL A 87 24.46 6.36 3.49
C VAL A 87 24.04 7.06 2.20
N ARG A 88 23.41 6.31 1.30
CA ARG A 88 22.66 6.82 0.15
C ARG A 88 21.17 6.70 0.47
N TYR A 89 20.50 7.84 0.58
CA TYR A 89 19.06 7.92 0.75
C TYR A 89 18.51 9.05 -0.13
N ARG A 90 17.86 8.66 -1.23
CA ARG A 90 17.26 9.56 -2.22
C ARG A 90 15.73 9.45 -2.12
N PRO A 91 15.04 10.46 -1.60
CA PRO A 91 13.59 10.43 -1.47
C PRO A 91 12.87 10.36 -2.84
N GLY A 92 11.80 9.57 -2.90
CA GLY A 92 11.01 9.33 -4.10
C GLY A 92 9.55 9.77 -3.99
N TRP A 93 8.86 9.92 -5.11
CA TRP A 93 7.42 10.18 -5.14
C TRP A 93 6.71 9.44 -6.27
N ASP A 94 5.54 8.90 -5.95
CA ASP A 94 4.66 8.26 -6.91
C ASP A 94 3.64 9.27 -7.40
N CYS A 95 3.77 9.61 -8.68
CA CYS A 95 3.15 10.76 -9.31
C CYS A 95 2.11 10.38 -10.37
N HIS A 96 1.91 9.10 -10.68
CA HIS A 96 0.95 8.64 -11.70
C HIS A 96 -0.31 8.01 -11.10
N GLY A 97 -1.34 7.81 -11.91
CA GLY A 97 -2.52 7.02 -11.58
C GLY A 97 -3.76 7.80 -11.13
N LEU A 98 -4.81 7.00 -10.90
CA LEU A 98 -6.19 7.43 -10.68
C LEU A 98 -6.36 8.51 -9.59
N PRO A 99 -5.78 8.38 -8.38
CA PRO A 99 -6.03 9.37 -7.34
C PRO A 99 -5.51 10.78 -7.64
N ILE A 100 -4.38 10.92 -8.36
CA ILE A 100 -3.92 12.25 -8.81
C ILE A 100 -4.83 12.77 -9.92
N GLU A 101 -5.19 11.90 -10.87
CA GLU A 101 -6.06 12.25 -11.99
C GLU A 101 -7.41 12.81 -11.50
N LEU A 102 -8.10 12.08 -10.61
CA LEU A 102 -9.38 12.50 -10.02
C LEU A 102 -9.27 13.82 -9.25
N LYS A 103 -8.19 14.00 -8.49
CA LYS A 103 -8.00 15.23 -7.71
C LYS A 103 -7.68 16.42 -8.62
N ALA A 104 -7.01 16.19 -9.74
CA ALA A 104 -6.69 17.21 -10.73
C ALA A 104 -7.92 17.67 -11.52
N VAL A 105 -8.80 16.74 -11.91
CA VAL A 105 -10.01 17.04 -12.70
C VAL A 105 -11.24 17.38 -11.84
N GLY A 106 -11.19 17.11 -10.54
CA GLY A 106 -12.27 17.40 -9.60
C GLY A 106 -13.55 16.61 -9.87
N THR A 107 -14.70 17.20 -9.54
CA THR A 107 -16.03 16.54 -9.63
C THR A 107 -16.50 16.27 -11.05
N SER A 108 -15.88 16.89 -12.06
CA SER A 108 -16.18 16.64 -13.47
C SER A 108 -15.75 15.24 -13.94
N GLY A 109 -14.83 14.61 -13.22
CA GLY A 109 -14.21 13.34 -13.62
C GLY A 109 -13.46 13.43 -14.95
N GLY A 110 -13.17 14.64 -15.46
CA GLY A 110 -12.50 14.84 -16.74
C GLY A 110 -13.36 14.47 -17.96
N LYS A 111 -14.69 14.37 -17.84
CA LYS A 111 -15.57 13.90 -18.93
C LYS A 111 -15.47 14.72 -20.23
N ASP A 112 -15.15 15.99 -20.12
CA ASP A 112 -15.02 16.91 -21.27
C ASP A 112 -13.55 17.27 -21.59
N MET A 113 -12.59 16.64 -20.91
CA MET A 113 -11.17 16.94 -21.08
C MET A 113 -10.49 15.93 -22.00
N THR A 114 -9.61 16.42 -22.86
CA THR A 114 -8.71 15.57 -23.64
C THR A 114 -7.66 14.90 -22.74
N ALA A 115 -7.08 13.78 -23.20
CA ALA A 115 -6.01 13.10 -22.48
C ALA A 115 -4.84 14.06 -22.15
N VAL A 116 -4.50 14.96 -23.07
CA VAL A 116 -3.43 15.95 -22.90
C VAL A 116 -3.75 16.92 -21.77
N GLU A 117 -4.98 17.43 -21.69
CA GLU A 117 -5.40 18.34 -20.62
C GLU A 117 -5.40 17.66 -19.25
N ILE A 118 -5.87 16.41 -19.19
CA ILE A 118 -5.86 15.60 -17.96
C ILE A 118 -4.42 15.41 -17.47
N ARG A 119 -3.50 15.00 -18.36
CA ARG A 119 -2.09 14.78 -18.04
C ARG A 119 -1.41 16.06 -17.55
N LYS A 120 -1.68 17.20 -18.20
CA LYS A 120 -1.13 18.50 -17.80
C LYS A 120 -1.60 18.90 -16.39
N ALA A 121 -2.90 18.77 -16.11
CA ALA A 121 -3.46 19.09 -14.79
C ALA A 121 -2.90 18.17 -13.71
N ALA A 122 -2.80 16.86 -14.01
CA ALA A 122 -2.24 15.86 -13.10
C ALA A 122 -0.75 16.11 -12.78
N ARG A 123 0.08 16.40 -13.80
CA ARG A 123 1.49 16.75 -13.62
C ARG A 123 1.68 17.99 -12.76
N GLN A 124 0.85 19.03 -12.95
CA GLN A 124 0.90 20.25 -12.15
C GLN A 124 0.54 19.99 -10.68
N LEU A 125 -0.52 19.22 -10.43
CA LEU A 125 -0.94 18.86 -9.08
C LEU A 125 0.12 18.01 -8.36
N ALA A 126 0.68 17.00 -9.04
CA ALA A 126 1.72 16.14 -8.50
C ALA A 126 2.97 16.97 -8.15
N SER A 127 3.46 17.79 -9.08
CA SER A 127 4.64 18.65 -8.88
C SER A 127 4.50 19.58 -7.67
N LYS A 128 3.33 20.22 -7.53
CA LYS A 128 3.03 21.05 -6.36
C LYS A 128 3.04 20.24 -5.07
N THR A 129 2.38 19.08 -5.08
CA THR A 129 2.25 18.22 -3.89
C THR A 129 3.61 17.65 -3.46
N VAL A 130 4.49 17.31 -4.39
CA VAL A 130 5.87 16.87 -4.11
C VAL A 130 6.61 17.92 -3.30
N LEU A 131 6.56 19.20 -3.70
CA LEU A 131 7.23 20.28 -3.00
C LEU A 131 6.67 20.49 -1.58
N GLU A 132 5.34 20.48 -1.43
CA GLU A 132 4.68 20.60 -0.12
C GLU A 132 5.04 19.44 0.82
N GLN A 133 5.02 18.20 0.31
CA GLN A 133 5.40 17.02 1.08
C GLN A 133 6.89 17.02 1.42
N MET A 134 7.75 17.45 0.50
CA MET A 134 9.20 17.56 0.72
C MET A 134 9.51 18.55 1.86
N GLU A 135 8.88 19.73 1.86
CA GLU A 135 9.00 20.70 2.95
C GLU A 135 8.53 20.07 4.28
N GLY A 136 7.39 19.38 4.25
CA GLY A 136 6.87 18.65 5.40
C GLY A 136 7.84 17.60 5.94
N PHE A 137 8.48 16.79 5.08
CA PHE A 137 9.46 15.80 5.52
C PHE A 137 10.73 16.41 6.10
N ARG A 138 11.24 17.49 5.50
CA ARG A 138 12.40 18.23 6.02
C ARG A 138 12.12 18.80 7.41
N SER A 139 10.88 19.19 7.69
CA SER A 139 10.47 19.65 9.02
C SER A 139 10.60 18.58 10.11
N TYR A 140 10.70 17.30 9.77
CA TYR A 140 10.91 16.19 10.72
C TYR A 140 12.39 15.91 11.01
N ALA A 141 13.30 16.76 10.52
CA ALA A 141 14.75 16.58 10.60
C ALA A 141 15.27 15.31 9.88
N VAL A 142 14.59 14.92 8.80
CA VAL A 142 15.02 13.80 7.97
C VAL A 142 16.18 14.26 7.10
N MET A 143 17.32 13.58 7.23
CA MET A 143 18.46 13.76 6.34
C MET A 143 18.22 12.99 5.04
N GLY A 144 18.69 13.51 3.91
CA GLY A 144 18.55 12.85 2.62
C GLY A 144 19.02 13.74 1.47
N ASP A 145 19.16 13.14 0.29
CA ASP A 145 19.49 13.86 -0.92
C ASP A 145 18.23 14.47 -1.55
N TRP A 146 17.76 15.55 -0.93
CA TRP A 146 16.55 16.23 -1.37
C TRP A 146 16.70 16.88 -2.75
N ASP A 147 17.91 17.29 -3.12
CA ASP A 147 18.17 17.94 -4.41
C ASP A 147 18.16 16.90 -5.54
N ALA A 148 18.65 15.68 -5.30
CA ALA A 148 18.57 14.55 -6.23
C ALA A 148 17.34 13.65 -6.00
N ARG A 149 16.24 14.20 -5.47
CA ARG A 149 14.93 13.52 -5.43
C ARG A 149 14.51 12.97 -6.79
N TRP A 150 13.77 11.87 -6.79
CA TRP A 150 13.21 11.27 -8.01
C TRP A 150 11.68 11.20 -7.97
N THR A 151 11.05 11.23 -9.13
CA THR A 151 9.60 11.03 -9.28
C THR A 151 9.31 10.02 -10.38
N THR A 152 8.19 9.30 -10.27
CA THR A 152 7.76 8.36 -11.32
C THR A 152 7.43 9.06 -12.65
N MET A 153 7.24 10.38 -12.64
CA MET A 153 6.99 11.22 -13.83
C MET A 153 8.26 11.93 -14.36
N ASP A 154 9.44 11.60 -13.83
CA ASP A 154 10.71 12.06 -14.37
C ASP A 154 10.98 11.34 -15.70
N PRO A 155 11.40 12.03 -16.79
CA PRO A 155 11.58 11.41 -18.09
C PRO A 155 12.52 10.19 -18.05
N ASP A 156 13.63 10.28 -17.32
CA ASP A 156 14.57 9.16 -17.22
C ASP A 156 13.98 7.95 -16.48
N PHE A 157 13.08 8.19 -15.52
CA PHE A 157 12.38 7.12 -14.80
C PHE A 157 11.41 6.40 -15.72
N GLU A 158 10.59 7.16 -16.45
CA GLU A 158 9.63 6.62 -17.43
C GLU A 158 10.34 5.75 -18.48
N ILE A 159 11.51 6.18 -18.96
CA ILE A 159 12.34 5.38 -19.87
C ILE A 159 12.85 4.10 -19.21
N ARG A 160 13.37 4.14 -17.97
CA ARG A 160 13.80 2.93 -17.25
C ARG A 160 12.65 1.93 -17.08
N GLN A 161 11.46 2.41 -16.75
CA GLN A 161 10.26 1.58 -16.64
C GLN A 161 9.87 0.95 -17.98
N LEU A 162 9.90 1.69 -19.08
CA LEU A 162 9.62 1.14 -20.42
C LEU A 162 10.68 0.12 -20.87
N ARG A 163 11.95 0.32 -20.49
CA ARG A 163 13.02 -0.66 -20.76
C ARG A 163 12.81 -1.95 -19.97
N LEU A 164 12.32 -1.86 -18.73
CA LEU A 164 11.91 -3.04 -17.97
C LEU A 164 10.74 -3.77 -18.65
N PHE A 165 9.73 -3.04 -19.13
CA PHE A 165 8.65 -3.63 -19.92
C PHE A 165 9.17 -4.34 -21.17
N GLN A 166 10.10 -3.72 -21.91
CA GLN A 166 10.75 -4.34 -23.08
C GLN A 166 11.48 -5.65 -22.71
N GLN A 167 12.21 -5.68 -21.59
CA GLN A 167 12.87 -6.87 -21.08
C GLN A 167 11.87 -8.01 -20.79
N MET A 168 10.72 -7.68 -20.21
CA MET A 168 9.64 -8.65 -19.93
C MET A 168 8.98 -9.15 -21.21
N VAL A 169 8.76 -8.28 -22.21
CA VAL A 169 8.27 -8.66 -23.55
C VAL A 169 9.21 -9.66 -24.22
N ARG A 170 10.52 -9.39 -24.21
CA ARG A 170 11.54 -10.28 -24.80
C ARG A 170 11.49 -11.71 -24.24
N ARG A 171 11.08 -11.86 -22.98
CA ARG A 171 10.95 -13.16 -22.29
C ARG A 171 9.56 -13.80 -22.42
N GLY A 172 8.62 -13.16 -23.12
CA GLY A 172 7.26 -13.66 -23.25
C GLY A 172 6.42 -13.53 -21.98
N LEU A 173 6.86 -12.70 -21.01
CA LEU A 173 6.12 -12.50 -19.76
C LEU A 173 4.94 -11.54 -19.94
N ILE A 174 4.92 -10.74 -21.01
CA ILE A 174 3.83 -9.82 -21.28
C ILE A 174 2.94 -10.39 -22.37
N TYR A 175 1.64 -10.47 -22.09
CA TYR A 175 0.64 -10.93 -23.04
C TYR A 175 -0.68 -10.19 -22.85
N ARG A 176 -1.54 -10.28 -23.87
CA ARG A 176 -2.88 -9.70 -23.87
C ARG A 176 -3.91 -10.81 -23.87
N LYS A 177 -4.91 -10.72 -23.00
CA LYS A 177 -5.94 -11.76 -22.84
C LYS A 177 -7.29 -11.14 -22.52
N ASN A 178 -8.35 -11.74 -23.05
CA ASN A 178 -9.72 -11.40 -22.65
C ASN A 178 -10.11 -12.28 -21.46
N LYS A 179 -10.14 -11.68 -20.26
CA LYS A 179 -10.43 -12.36 -18.99
C LYS A 179 -11.26 -11.44 -18.10
N PRO A 180 -12.15 -11.97 -17.23
CA PRO A 180 -12.77 -11.20 -16.18
C PRO A 180 -11.75 -10.44 -15.35
N VAL A 181 -12.01 -9.16 -15.14
CA VAL A 181 -11.29 -8.32 -14.19
C VAL A 181 -12.30 -7.61 -13.31
N TYR A 182 -11.86 -7.18 -12.12
CA TYR A 182 -12.64 -6.22 -11.36
C TYR A 182 -12.76 -4.93 -12.16
N TRP A 183 -13.97 -4.55 -12.51
CA TRP A 183 -14.30 -3.37 -13.29
C TRP A 183 -15.15 -2.43 -12.44
N SER A 184 -14.75 -1.15 -12.37
CA SER A 184 -15.58 -0.11 -11.74
C SER A 184 -16.33 0.65 -12.83
N PRO A 185 -17.65 0.44 -13.00
CA PRO A 185 -18.43 1.21 -13.96
C PRO A 185 -18.44 2.71 -13.62
N SER A 186 -18.31 3.04 -12.33
CA SER A 186 -18.24 4.42 -11.85
C SER A 186 -16.95 5.14 -12.23
N SER A 187 -15.83 4.40 -12.31
CA SER A 187 -14.50 4.94 -12.65
C SER A 187 -14.07 4.60 -14.09
N ARG A 188 -14.85 3.78 -14.81
CA ARG A 188 -14.61 3.26 -16.17
C ARG A 188 -13.21 2.68 -16.35
N THR A 189 -12.77 1.86 -15.39
CA THR A 189 -11.44 1.24 -15.41
C THR A 189 -11.45 -0.09 -14.69
N ALA A 190 -10.53 -0.97 -15.08
CA ALA A 190 -10.15 -2.12 -14.29
C ALA A 190 -9.50 -1.67 -12.97
N LEU A 191 -9.73 -2.45 -11.90
CA LEU A 191 -9.16 -2.27 -10.57
C LEU A 191 -8.34 -3.49 -10.18
N ALA A 192 -7.24 -3.29 -9.47
CA ALA A 192 -6.57 -4.36 -8.75
C ALA A 192 -7.34 -4.73 -7.48
N GLU A 193 -7.13 -5.95 -6.95
CA GLU A 193 -7.74 -6.38 -5.68
C GLU A 193 -7.36 -5.47 -4.50
N ALA A 194 -6.13 -4.92 -4.51
CA ALA A 194 -5.68 -3.95 -3.52
C ALA A 194 -6.48 -2.62 -3.55
N GLU A 195 -7.21 -2.34 -4.63
CA GLU A 195 -8.06 -1.17 -4.85
C GLU A 195 -9.54 -1.43 -4.53
N LEU A 196 -9.87 -2.57 -3.90
CA LEU A 196 -11.22 -2.89 -3.46
C LEU A 196 -11.41 -2.61 -1.96
N GLU A 197 -12.61 -2.18 -1.61
CA GLU A 197 -13.11 -2.15 -0.23
C GLU A 197 -14.38 -2.98 -0.14
N TYR A 198 -14.56 -3.74 0.93
CA TYR A 198 -15.74 -4.60 1.07
C TYR A 198 -16.79 -3.95 1.96
N ASN A 199 -18.02 -3.85 1.44
CA ASN A 199 -19.18 -3.40 2.19
C ASN A 199 -19.95 -4.60 2.73
N GLU A 200 -19.97 -4.79 4.05
CA GLU A 200 -20.67 -5.87 4.76
C GLU A 200 -22.21 -5.74 4.71
N ASN A 201 -22.73 -4.58 4.28
CA ASN A 201 -24.16 -4.26 4.27
C ASN A 201 -24.74 -4.11 2.86
N HIS A 202 -24.03 -4.57 1.83
CA HIS A 202 -24.56 -4.51 0.47
C HIS A 202 -25.81 -5.39 0.33
N VAL A 203 -26.81 -4.89 -0.40
CA VAL A 203 -28.07 -5.60 -0.63
C VAL A 203 -28.22 -5.87 -2.12
N SER A 204 -28.20 -7.15 -2.48
CA SER A 204 -28.43 -7.62 -3.84
C SER A 204 -29.82 -8.24 -4.00
N THR A 205 -30.29 -8.40 -5.23
CA THR A 205 -31.47 -9.22 -5.54
C THR A 205 -31.00 -10.65 -5.76
N ALA A 206 -31.35 -11.57 -4.87
CA ALA A 206 -31.11 -12.98 -5.06
C ALA A 206 -32.33 -13.66 -5.68
N ALA A 207 -32.11 -14.55 -6.64
CA ALA A 207 -33.19 -15.25 -7.34
C ALA A 207 -32.88 -16.74 -7.52
N TYR A 208 -33.93 -17.55 -7.40
CA TYR A 208 -33.96 -18.93 -7.87
C TYR A 208 -34.59 -18.95 -9.26
N VAL A 209 -33.86 -19.46 -10.24
CA VAL A 209 -34.27 -19.49 -11.64
C VAL A 209 -34.15 -20.91 -12.16
N ARG A 210 -35.15 -21.34 -12.94
CA ARG A 210 -35.17 -22.67 -13.55
C ARG A 210 -34.73 -22.61 -15.03
N TYR A 211 -34.01 -23.63 -15.46
CA TYR A 211 -33.59 -23.81 -16.86
C TYR A 211 -34.06 -25.17 -17.40
N PRO A 212 -34.79 -25.23 -18.53
CA PRO A 212 -35.30 -26.49 -19.07
C PRO A 212 -34.17 -27.35 -19.65
N ILE A 213 -34.07 -28.60 -19.19
CA ILE A 213 -33.12 -29.60 -19.68
C ILE A 213 -33.71 -30.29 -20.92
N ILE A 214 -32.98 -30.31 -22.04
CA ILE A 214 -33.53 -30.73 -23.34
C ILE A 214 -33.61 -32.26 -23.45
N ASP A 215 -32.59 -32.98 -22.97
CA ASP A 215 -32.48 -34.44 -23.06
C ASP A 215 -32.06 -35.03 -21.71
N GLY A 216 -32.91 -34.84 -20.68
CA GLY A 216 -32.65 -35.33 -19.33
C GLY A 216 -32.75 -36.86 -19.21
N PRO A 217 -32.23 -37.45 -18.12
CA PRO A 217 -32.41 -38.87 -17.84
C PRO A 217 -33.90 -39.22 -17.71
N ALA A 218 -34.28 -40.45 -18.06
CA ALA A 218 -35.64 -40.93 -17.86
C ALA A 218 -35.99 -40.95 -16.37
N LEU A 219 -37.05 -40.25 -15.98
CA LEU A 219 -37.48 -40.12 -14.59
C LEU A 219 -38.55 -41.18 -14.28
N PRO A 220 -38.36 -42.04 -13.27
CA PRO A 220 -39.35 -43.07 -12.91
C PRO A 220 -40.73 -42.46 -12.62
N GLY A 221 -41.76 -42.94 -13.32
CA GLY A 221 -43.15 -42.53 -13.07
C GLY A 221 -43.49 -41.08 -13.43
N PHE A 222 -42.60 -40.34 -14.11
CA PHE A 222 -42.79 -38.92 -14.41
C PHE A 222 -42.49 -38.60 -15.89
N SER A 223 -43.39 -37.86 -16.54
CA SER A 223 -43.30 -37.51 -17.98
C SER A 223 -43.24 -36.01 -18.27
N GLY A 224 -43.14 -35.16 -17.22
CA GLY A 224 -43.05 -33.72 -17.37
C GLY A 224 -41.64 -33.22 -17.71
N GLN A 225 -41.53 -31.91 -17.91
CA GLN A 225 -40.25 -31.24 -18.19
C GLN A 225 -39.34 -31.24 -16.95
N LEU A 226 -38.08 -31.65 -17.12
CA LEU A 226 -37.04 -31.53 -16.10
C LEU A 226 -36.34 -30.16 -16.20
N TYR A 227 -36.14 -29.51 -15.06
CA TYR A 227 -35.45 -28.24 -14.94
C TYR A 227 -34.25 -28.33 -13.99
N ALA A 228 -33.16 -27.64 -14.34
CA ALA A 228 -32.11 -27.30 -13.40
C ALA A 228 -32.49 -26.02 -12.63
N ILE A 229 -32.48 -26.04 -11.29
CA ILE A 229 -32.68 -24.82 -10.49
C ILE A 229 -31.33 -24.27 -10.10
N ILE A 230 -31.03 -23.04 -10.51
CA ILE A 230 -29.87 -22.29 -10.02
C ILE A 230 -30.29 -21.25 -8.99
N TRP A 231 -29.32 -20.78 -8.23
CA TRP A 231 -29.45 -19.61 -7.36
C TRP A 231 -28.35 -18.60 -7.69
N THR A 232 -28.71 -17.32 -7.79
CA THR A 232 -27.73 -16.25 -8.01
C THR A 232 -28.11 -15.00 -7.22
N THR A 233 -27.09 -14.27 -6.73
CA THR A 233 -27.23 -12.92 -6.16
C THR A 233 -27.06 -11.81 -7.20
N THR A 234 -26.75 -12.17 -8.45
CA THR A 234 -26.51 -11.24 -9.56
C THR A 234 -27.36 -11.57 -10.80
N PRO A 235 -28.70 -11.50 -10.74
CA PRO A 235 -29.55 -11.84 -11.89
C PRO A 235 -29.21 -11.12 -13.20
N TRP A 236 -28.59 -9.94 -13.13
CA TRP A 236 -28.09 -9.21 -14.30
C TRP A 236 -27.03 -9.99 -15.13
N THR A 237 -26.41 -11.04 -14.59
CA THR A 237 -25.44 -11.91 -15.31
C THR A 237 -26.10 -13.07 -16.06
N LEU A 238 -27.40 -13.35 -15.86
CA LEU A 238 -28.09 -14.46 -16.54
C LEU A 238 -28.08 -14.34 -18.09
N PRO A 239 -28.13 -13.14 -18.70
CA PRO A 239 -27.86 -12.95 -20.12
C PRO A 239 -26.53 -13.53 -20.57
N ALA A 240 -25.52 -13.53 -19.70
CA ALA A 240 -24.17 -13.98 -19.99
C ALA A 240 -23.93 -15.47 -19.70
N ASN A 241 -24.97 -16.20 -19.27
CA ASN A 241 -24.83 -17.59 -18.85
C ASN A 241 -24.49 -18.52 -20.02
N LYS A 242 -23.41 -19.29 -19.86
CA LYS A 242 -22.89 -20.23 -20.87
C LYS A 242 -22.85 -21.69 -20.40
N ALA A 243 -22.95 -21.96 -19.11
CA ALA A 243 -23.04 -23.31 -18.56
C ALA A 243 -23.75 -23.32 -17.19
N ILE A 244 -24.08 -24.51 -16.69
CA ILE A 244 -24.43 -24.74 -15.28
C ILE A 244 -23.36 -25.68 -14.70
N ALA A 245 -22.73 -25.31 -13.60
CA ALA A 245 -21.76 -26.15 -12.94
C ALA A 245 -22.38 -26.99 -11.82
N ILE A 246 -21.89 -28.22 -11.71
CA ILE A 246 -22.14 -29.20 -10.65
C ILE A 246 -20.81 -29.74 -10.13
N HIS A 247 -20.82 -30.44 -9.00
CA HIS A 247 -19.66 -31.19 -8.52
C HIS A 247 -19.86 -32.69 -8.78
N ASP A 248 -18.86 -33.37 -9.34
CA ASP A 248 -19.01 -34.77 -9.78
C ASP A 248 -19.27 -35.72 -8.59
N ASP A 249 -18.69 -35.43 -7.43
CA ASP A 249 -18.89 -36.22 -6.19
C ASP A 249 -20.09 -35.82 -5.32
N LEU A 250 -20.82 -34.74 -5.65
CA LEU A 250 -22.04 -34.41 -4.91
C LEU A 250 -23.20 -35.30 -5.38
N GLU A 251 -24.11 -35.59 -4.44
CA GLU A 251 -25.37 -36.26 -4.75
C GLU A 251 -26.48 -35.25 -5.02
N TYR A 252 -27.26 -35.53 -6.05
CA TYR A 252 -28.37 -34.70 -6.53
C TYR A 252 -29.68 -35.48 -6.48
N ALA A 253 -30.77 -34.78 -6.25
CA ALA A 253 -32.11 -35.35 -6.22
C ALA A 253 -33.02 -34.61 -7.21
N VAL A 254 -34.08 -35.30 -7.60
CA VAL A 254 -35.14 -34.74 -8.45
C VAL A 254 -36.45 -34.73 -7.69
N ILE A 255 -37.06 -33.55 -7.60
CA ILE A 255 -38.39 -33.38 -7.02
C ILE A 255 -39.43 -33.06 -8.10
N ALA A 256 -40.63 -33.60 -7.98
CA ALA A 256 -41.77 -33.28 -8.83
C ALA A 256 -42.71 -32.31 -8.11
N VAL A 257 -43.08 -31.23 -8.79
CA VAL A 257 -44.04 -30.22 -8.31
C VAL A 257 -44.85 -29.71 -9.49
N ASN A 258 -46.19 -29.72 -9.38
CA ASN A 258 -47.12 -29.14 -10.36
C ASN A 258 -46.83 -29.58 -11.82
N GLY A 259 -46.52 -30.87 -12.03
CA GLY A 259 -46.26 -31.43 -13.35
C GLY A 259 -44.89 -31.07 -13.95
N SER A 260 -43.99 -30.45 -13.19
CA SER A 260 -42.58 -30.21 -13.56
C SER A 260 -41.63 -30.92 -12.59
N ALA A 261 -40.46 -31.33 -13.07
CA ALA A 261 -39.40 -31.92 -12.26
C ALA A 261 -38.24 -30.93 -12.08
N TYR A 262 -37.60 -30.95 -10.92
CA TYR A 262 -36.55 -30.01 -10.56
C TYR A 262 -35.35 -30.72 -9.94
N LEU A 263 -34.18 -30.45 -10.51
CA LEU A 263 -32.88 -30.95 -10.07
C LEU A 263 -32.27 -30.02 -9.01
N THR A 264 -31.83 -30.59 -7.88
CA THR A 264 -31.15 -29.91 -6.78
C THR A 264 -30.18 -30.85 -6.07
N ALA A 265 -29.17 -30.35 -5.37
CA ALA A 265 -28.36 -31.19 -4.48
C ALA A 265 -29.21 -31.79 -3.35
N VAL A 266 -28.90 -33.03 -2.94
CA VAL A 266 -29.63 -33.76 -1.88
C VAL A 266 -29.67 -32.95 -0.58
N THR A 267 -28.54 -32.38 -0.16
CA THR A 267 -28.43 -31.56 1.06
C THR A 267 -29.19 -30.23 0.97
N ARG A 268 -29.63 -29.82 -0.22
CA ARG A 268 -30.42 -28.60 -0.47
C ARG A 268 -31.90 -28.89 -0.68
N LEU A 269 -32.34 -30.15 -0.60
CA LEU A 269 -33.72 -30.56 -0.84
C LEU A 269 -34.73 -29.73 -0.04
N GLU A 270 -34.60 -29.67 1.29
CA GLU A 270 -35.57 -28.96 2.13
C GLU A 270 -35.61 -27.45 1.84
N ALA A 271 -34.46 -26.84 1.51
CA ALA A 271 -34.41 -25.44 1.13
C ALA A 271 -35.11 -25.17 -0.22
N VAL A 272 -34.97 -26.10 -1.18
CA VAL A 272 -35.63 -25.99 -2.49
C VAL A 272 -37.12 -26.34 -2.41
N LYS A 273 -37.51 -27.32 -1.59
CA LYS A 273 -38.92 -27.62 -1.33
C LYS A 273 -39.66 -26.41 -0.76
N ALA A 274 -39.03 -25.67 0.15
CA ALA A 274 -39.59 -24.46 0.76
C ALA A 274 -39.88 -23.31 -0.22
N LEU A 275 -39.37 -23.37 -1.47
CA LEU A 275 -39.72 -22.43 -2.53
C LEU A 275 -41.18 -22.61 -2.98
N PHE A 276 -41.71 -23.84 -2.90
CA PHE A 276 -43.03 -24.22 -3.35
C PHE A 276 -44.01 -24.26 -2.18
N ARG A 277 -44.51 -23.09 -1.75
CA ARG A 277 -45.36 -22.99 -0.54
C ARG A 277 -46.78 -23.54 -0.73
N ASP A 278 -47.26 -23.54 -1.97
CA ASP A 278 -48.64 -23.88 -2.32
C ASP A 278 -48.80 -25.29 -2.92
N ALA A 279 -47.72 -26.09 -2.90
CA ALA A 279 -47.71 -27.46 -3.39
C ALA A 279 -46.78 -28.31 -2.51
N GLU A 280 -47.04 -29.61 -2.40
CA GLU A 280 -46.16 -30.53 -1.68
C GLU A 280 -45.20 -31.21 -2.67
N PRO A 281 -43.90 -30.90 -2.63
CA PRO A 281 -42.94 -31.50 -3.56
C PRO A 281 -42.68 -32.97 -3.24
N GLU A 282 -42.83 -33.83 -4.24
CA GLU A 282 -42.52 -35.25 -4.13
C GLU A 282 -41.09 -35.52 -4.59
N VAL A 283 -40.32 -36.32 -3.83
CA VAL A 283 -38.97 -36.75 -4.27
C VAL A 283 -39.13 -37.98 -5.17
N ILE A 284 -38.93 -37.81 -6.48
CA ILE A 284 -39.07 -38.89 -7.47
C ILE A 284 -37.75 -39.59 -7.79
N VAL A 285 -36.62 -38.91 -7.57
CA VAL A 285 -35.29 -39.53 -7.57
C VAL A 285 -34.53 -39.05 -6.33
N PRO A 286 -34.20 -39.94 -5.37
CA PRO A 286 -33.64 -39.53 -4.09
C PRO A 286 -32.15 -39.19 -4.16
N SER A 287 -31.41 -39.79 -5.10
CA SER A 287 -29.98 -39.55 -5.28
C SER A 287 -29.53 -39.96 -6.69
N ILE A 288 -28.70 -39.12 -7.30
CA ILE A 288 -28.01 -39.26 -8.59
C ILE A 288 -26.62 -38.67 -8.38
N LYS A 289 -25.56 -39.38 -8.79
CA LYS A 289 -24.22 -38.83 -8.65
C LYS A 289 -24.01 -37.70 -9.66
N GLY A 290 -23.36 -36.61 -9.24
CA GLY A 290 -23.08 -35.46 -10.12
C GLY A 290 -22.42 -35.85 -11.44
N SER A 291 -21.47 -36.80 -11.41
CA SER A 291 -20.81 -37.32 -12.61
C SER A 291 -21.76 -37.87 -13.68
N GLU A 292 -22.98 -38.29 -13.31
CA GLU A 292 -24.00 -38.81 -14.23
C GLU A 292 -24.81 -37.68 -14.90
N LEU A 293 -24.79 -36.46 -14.34
CA LEU A 293 -25.50 -35.29 -14.84
C LEU A 293 -24.62 -34.42 -15.75
N ARG A 294 -23.31 -34.63 -15.70
CA ARG A 294 -22.33 -33.93 -16.54
C ARG A 294 -22.60 -34.20 -18.03
N GLY A 295 -22.60 -33.14 -18.83
CA GLY A 295 -22.84 -33.22 -20.27
C GLY A 295 -24.32 -33.11 -20.68
N LEU A 296 -25.26 -33.13 -19.73
CA LEU A 296 -26.64 -32.73 -19.99
C LEU A 296 -26.69 -31.32 -20.56
N LYS A 297 -27.73 -31.02 -21.35
CA LYS A 297 -27.89 -29.73 -22.02
C LYS A 297 -29.18 -29.04 -21.63
N TYR A 298 -29.13 -27.72 -21.54
CA TYR A 298 -30.29 -26.88 -21.25
C TYR A 298 -30.36 -25.70 -22.22
N HIS A 299 -31.49 -25.00 -22.22
CA HIS A 299 -31.65 -23.79 -23.01
C HIS A 299 -31.81 -22.55 -22.12
N ASN A 300 -30.95 -21.56 -22.33
CA ASN A 300 -31.11 -20.22 -21.79
C ASN A 300 -31.81 -19.32 -22.80
N ARG A 301 -33.09 -19.02 -22.57
CA ARG A 301 -33.91 -18.17 -23.46
C ARG A 301 -33.32 -16.78 -23.68
N LEU A 302 -32.51 -16.26 -22.75
CA LEU A 302 -31.86 -14.96 -22.89
C LEU A 302 -30.74 -14.95 -23.96
N GLN A 303 -30.24 -16.11 -24.38
CA GLN A 303 -29.25 -16.22 -25.46
C GLN A 303 -29.87 -16.14 -26.87
N GLY A 304 -31.20 -16.12 -26.96
CA GLY A 304 -31.96 -16.07 -28.20
C GLY A 304 -32.46 -17.44 -28.66
N VAL A 305 -33.58 -17.47 -29.38
CA VAL A 305 -34.28 -18.71 -29.81
C VAL A 305 -33.40 -19.60 -30.70
N GLN A 306 -32.46 -19.03 -31.45
CA GLN A 306 -31.53 -19.76 -32.33
C GLN A 306 -30.22 -20.16 -31.62
N SER A 307 -30.09 -19.90 -30.31
CA SER A 307 -28.87 -20.21 -29.58
C SER A 307 -28.68 -21.71 -29.40
N THR A 308 -27.42 -22.15 -29.47
CA THR A 308 -27.04 -23.53 -29.18
C THR A 308 -27.30 -23.83 -27.70
N PRO A 309 -27.82 -25.02 -27.36
CA PRO A 309 -27.96 -25.46 -25.97
C PRO A 309 -26.66 -25.36 -25.18
N GLN A 310 -26.76 -24.92 -23.92
CA GLN A 310 -25.64 -24.79 -23.00
C GLN A 310 -25.41 -26.11 -22.23
N PRO A 311 -24.16 -26.47 -21.91
CA PRO A 311 -23.85 -27.70 -21.19
C PRO A 311 -23.96 -27.55 -19.66
N ILE A 312 -24.24 -28.65 -18.99
CA ILE A 312 -23.96 -28.87 -17.57
C ILE A 312 -22.54 -29.42 -17.44
N ILE A 313 -21.70 -28.75 -16.66
CA ILE A 313 -20.27 -29.03 -16.53
C ILE A 313 -19.89 -29.37 -15.09
N HIS A 314 -18.74 -30.01 -14.92
CA HIS A 314 -18.13 -30.17 -13.61
C HIS A 314 -17.32 -28.92 -13.24
N ALA A 315 -17.38 -28.49 -11.97
CA ALA A 315 -16.40 -27.57 -11.40
C ALA A 315 -16.15 -27.85 -9.91
N ASP A 316 -14.88 -27.89 -9.51
CA ASP A 316 -14.43 -28.24 -8.16
C ASP A 316 -14.93 -27.26 -7.07
N PHE A 317 -15.16 -25.99 -7.42
CA PHE A 317 -15.60 -24.97 -6.48
C PHE A 317 -17.09 -25.08 -6.11
N VAL A 318 -17.86 -25.91 -6.83
CA VAL A 318 -19.29 -26.07 -6.55
C VAL A 318 -19.47 -26.80 -5.22
N SER A 319 -20.09 -26.13 -4.25
CA SER A 319 -20.54 -26.73 -3.00
C SER A 319 -22.07 -26.74 -2.87
N ALA A 320 -22.57 -27.47 -1.88
CA ALA A 320 -23.99 -27.50 -1.53
C ALA A 320 -24.26 -26.84 -0.16
N ASP A 321 -23.43 -25.87 0.24
CA ASP A 321 -23.61 -25.12 1.49
C ASP A 321 -24.69 -24.02 1.35
N SER A 322 -24.88 -23.51 0.14
CA SER A 322 -25.86 -22.46 -0.18
C SER A 322 -26.50 -22.66 -1.56
N GLY A 323 -27.55 -21.91 -1.86
CA GLY A 323 -28.28 -22.02 -3.12
C GLY A 323 -28.93 -23.40 -3.31
N THR A 324 -28.64 -24.05 -4.44
CA THR A 324 -29.24 -25.32 -4.87
C THR A 324 -28.23 -26.44 -5.12
N GLY A 325 -26.92 -26.15 -5.07
CA GLY A 325 -25.86 -27.06 -5.53
C GLY A 325 -25.70 -27.14 -7.05
N LEU A 326 -26.45 -26.32 -7.81
CA LEU A 326 -26.23 -26.04 -9.23
C LEU A 326 -25.94 -24.55 -9.39
N VAL A 327 -24.78 -24.23 -9.97
CA VAL A 327 -24.30 -22.85 -10.09
C VAL A 327 -24.39 -22.41 -11.54
N HIS A 328 -25.08 -21.30 -11.81
CA HIS A 328 -25.06 -20.72 -13.15
C HIS A 328 -23.65 -20.16 -13.43
N ILE A 329 -23.12 -20.41 -14.61
CA ILE A 329 -21.78 -19.97 -15.01
C ILE A 329 -21.89 -18.92 -16.10
N ALA A 330 -21.32 -17.75 -15.83
CA ALA A 330 -21.16 -16.64 -16.77
C ALA A 330 -19.66 -16.28 -16.85
N PRO A 331 -18.89 -16.88 -17.78
CA PRO A 331 -17.43 -16.79 -17.80
C PRO A 331 -16.90 -15.38 -18.05
N GLY A 332 -17.75 -14.43 -18.47
CA GLY A 332 -17.39 -13.02 -18.54
C GLY A 332 -17.52 -12.23 -17.23
N HIS A 333 -18.08 -12.84 -16.17
CA HIS A 333 -18.44 -12.18 -14.91
C HIS A 333 -18.00 -12.93 -13.65
N GLY A 334 -17.14 -13.95 -13.77
CA GLY A 334 -16.59 -14.70 -12.64
C GLY A 334 -15.20 -15.27 -12.96
N PHE A 335 -14.26 -15.23 -12.00
CA PHE A 335 -12.93 -15.82 -12.20
C PHE A 335 -12.99 -17.36 -12.27
N GLU A 336 -13.68 -17.98 -11.31
CA GLU A 336 -13.87 -19.42 -11.26
C GLU A 336 -14.72 -19.91 -12.45
N ASP A 337 -15.76 -19.15 -12.82
CA ASP A 337 -16.55 -19.34 -14.04
C ASP A 337 -15.67 -19.37 -15.29
N TYR A 338 -14.78 -18.39 -15.43
CA TYR A 338 -13.85 -18.30 -16.55
C TYR A 338 -12.91 -19.50 -16.60
N GLU A 339 -12.31 -19.90 -15.48
CA GLU A 339 -11.36 -21.02 -15.43
C GLU A 339 -12.03 -22.35 -15.79
N ALA A 340 -13.23 -22.61 -15.26
CA ALA A 340 -14.02 -23.80 -15.59
C ALA A 340 -14.43 -23.84 -17.08
N CYS A 341 -14.83 -22.70 -17.64
CA CYS A 341 -15.20 -22.59 -19.06
C CYS A 341 -14.01 -22.63 -20.02
N ALA A 342 -12.91 -21.97 -19.67
CA ALA A 342 -11.72 -21.89 -20.52
C ALA A 342 -11.10 -23.27 -20.75
N ALA A 343 -11.11 -24.14 -19.73
CA ALA A 343 -10.67 -25.54 -19.86
C ALA A 343 -11.49 -26.36 -20.88
N LEU A 344 -12.70 -25.90 -21.20
CA LEU A 344 -13.63 -26.54 -22.13
C LEU A 344 -13.76 -25.78 -23.46
N GLY A 345 -12.98 -24.71 -23.67
CA GLY A 345 -13.07 -23.87 -24.87
C GLY A 345 -14.34 -23.02 -24.96
N ILE A 346 -14.98 -22.71 -23.83
CA ILE A 346 -16.15 -21.82 -23.77
C ILE A 346 -15.68 -20.39 -23.56
N ASP A 347 -15.96 -19.51 -24.52
CA ASP A 347 -15.50 -18.12 -24.50
C ASP A 347 -16.15 -17.27 -23.40
N ALA A 348 -15.37 -16.32 -22.87
CA ALA A 348 -15.85 -15.32 -21.93
C ALA A 348 -16.80 -14.33 -22.62
N PHE A 349 -18.03 -14.26 -22.15
CA PHE A 349 -19.07 -13.39 -22.70
C PHE A 349 -19.59 -12.44 -21.61
N ALA A 350 -19.52 -11.13 -21.86
CA ALA A 350 -19.88 -10.08 -20.91
C ALA A 350 -20.63 -8.94 -21.63
N PRO A 351 -21.96 -9.05 -21.84
CA PRO A 351 -22.72 -8.15 -22.71
C PRO A 351 -23.08 -6.82 -22.01
N ILE A 352 -22.10 -6.16 -21.38
CA ILE A 352 -22.22 -4.84 -20.78
C ILE A 352 -21.11 -3.90 -21.27
N ASP A 353 -21.44 -2.60 -21.34
CA ASP A 353 -20.49 -1.54 -21.69
C ASP A 353 -19.65 -1.07 -20.49
N ASP A 354 -18.82 -0.05 -20.71
CA ASP A 354 -17.91 0.52 -19.70
C ASP A 354 -18.64 1.19 -18.53
N GLU A 355 -19.90 1.60 -18.73
CA GLU A 355 -20.76 2.24 -17.73
C GLU A 355 -21.67 1.24 -17.00
N GLY A 356 -21.63 -0.03 -17.40
CA GLY A 356 -22.47 -1.09 -16.85
C GLY A 356 -23.89 -1.09 -17.41
N ASN A 357 -24.10 -0.56 -18.62
CA ASN A 357 -25.34 -0.74 -19.38
C ASN A 357 -25.27 -2.01 -20.22
N PHE A 358 -26.40 -2.64 -20.49
CA PHE A 358 -26.45 -3.81 -21.36
C PHE A 358 -26.18 -3.42 -22.82
N THR A 359 -25.48 -4.29 -23.53
CA THR A 359 -25.30 -4.21 -24.99
C THR A 359 -26.44 -4.95 -25.71
N SER A 360 -26.52 -4.79 -27.04
CA SER A 360 -27.52 -5.49 -27.86
C SER A 360 -27.38 -7.02 -27.81
N GLU A 361 -26.20 -7.52 -27.46
CA GLU A 361 -25.92 -8.96 -27.35
C GLU A 361 -26.52 -9.58 -26.09
N ALA A 362 -26.93 -8.79 -25.10
CA ALA A 362 -27.51 -9.30 -23.85
C ALA A 362 -28.87 -9.98 -24.06
N PHE A 363 -29.64 -9.56 -25.06
CA PHE A 363 -30.89 -10.23 -25.43
C PHE A 363 -31.16 -10.06 -26.92
N PRO A 364 -30.53 -10.88 -27.78
CA PRO A 364 -30.50 -10.66 -29.23
C PRO A 364 -31.87 -10.63 -29.92
N ASP A 365 -32.86 -11.35 -29.37
CA ASP A 365 -34.20 -11.44 -29.96
C ASP A 365 -35.03 -10.16 -29.77
N ALA A 366 -34.73 -9.34 -28.76
CA ALA A 366 -35.35 -8.03 -28.51
C ALA A 366 -34.39 -7.10 -27.75
N PRO A 367 -33.31 -6.64 -28.41
CA PRO A 367 -32.20 -5.92 -27.76
C PRO A 367 -32.63 -4.65 -27.00
N GLU A 368 -33.68 -3.99 -27.47
CA GLU A 368 -34.23 -2.76 -26.89
C GLU A 368 -34.72 -2.96 -25.44
N LYS A 369 -35.17 -4.16 -25.07
CA LYS A 369 -35.69 -4.44 -23.73
C LYS A 369 -34.62 -4.33 -22.63
N LEU A 370 -33.37 -4.64 -22.95
CA LEU A 370 -32.24 -4.51 -22.00
C LEU A 370 -31.42 -3.25 -22.24
N THR A 371 -31.18 -2.86 -23.50
CA THR A 371 -30.36 -1.66 -23.82
C THR A 371 -31.02 -0.35 -23.37
N GLN A 372 -32.36 -0.29 -23.32
CA GLN A 372 -33.10 0.88 -22.81
C GLN A 372 -33.42 0.78 -21.30
N SER A 373 -32.98 -0.29 -20.63
CA SER A 373 -33.23 -0.50 -19.21
C SER A 373 -32.21 0.23 -18.33
N SER A 374 -32.48 0.27 -17.01
CA SER A 374 -31.49 0.78 -16.05
C SER A 374 -30.21 -0.06 -16.08
N SER A 375 -29.05 0.59 -15.94
CA SER A 375 -27.76 -0.08 -15.72
C SER A 375 -27.83 -1.17 -14.64
N ILE A 376 -26.87 -2.10 -14.69
CA ILE A 376 -26.76 -3.20 -13.71
C ILE A 376 -26.68 -2.70 -12.26
N LEU A 377 -26.18 -1.47 -12.04
CA LEU A 377 -26.07 -0.84 -10.72
C LEU A 377 -27.39 -0.23 -10.22
N LYS A 378 -28.36 0.05 -11.12
CA LYS A 378 -29.58 0.82 -10.82
C LYS A 378 -30.88 0.09 -11.20
N GLY A 379 -30.83 -1.22 -11.35
CA GLY A 379 -32.04 -2.03 -11.59
C GLY A 379 -31.94 -3.07 -12.69
N GLY A 380 -30.78 -3.25 -13.34
CA GLY A 380 -30.61 -4.25 -14.39
C GLY A 380 -31.05 -5.67 -13.99
N SER A 381 -30.80 -6.09 -12.73
CA SER A 381 -31.30 -7.38 -12.23
C SER A 381 -32.83 -7.51 -12.30
N LYS A 382 -33.57 -6.44 -12.00
CA LYS A 382 -35.03 -6.46 -12.06
C LYS A 382 -35.52 -6.53 -13.52
N ALA A 383 -34.84 -5.82 -14.42
CA ALA A 383 -35.15 -5.87 -15.85
C ALA A 383 -34.96 -7.28 -16.42
N VAL A 384 -33.83 -7.94 -16.10
CA VAL A 384 -33.58 -9.32 -16.53
C VAL A 384 -34.64 -10.28 -15.98
N LEU A 385 -34.92 -10.24 -14.67
CA LEU A 385 -35.90 -11.15 -14.06
C LEU A 385 -37.31 -10.98 -14.66
N ALA A 386 -37.71 -9.77 -15.05
CA ALA A 386 -38.99 -9.52 -15.71
C ALA A 386 -39.08 -10.15 -17.12
N LEU A 387 -37.94 -10.37 -17.81
CA LEU A 387 -37.91 -11.03 -19.12
C LEU A 387 -38.10 -12.55 -19.02
N ILE A 388 -37.78 -13.12 -17.86
CA ILE A 388 -37.85 -14.56 -17.59
C ILE A 388 -38.79 -14.85 -16.42
N GLU A 389 -39.81 -14.03 -16.21
CA GLU A 389 -40.67 -14.10 -15.02
C GLU A 389 -41.29 -15.50 -14.83
N ASP A 390 -41.68 -16.16 -15.93
CA ASP A 390 -42.19 -17.54 -15.94
C ASP A 390 -41.18 -18.59 -15.45
N ASP A 391 -39.90 -18.26 -15.44
CA ASP A 391 -38.79 -19.12 -15.02
C ASP A 391 -38.21 -18.70 -13.66
N VAL A 392 -38.71 -17.62 -13.04
CA VAL A 392 -38.31 -17.19 -11.70
C VAL A 392 -39.16 -17.90 -10.65
N LEU A 393 -38.55 -18.78 -9.84
CA LEU A 393 -39.24 -19.48 -8.76
C LEU A 393 -39.43 -18.61 -7.52
N GLN A 394 -38.41 -17.82 -7.18
CA GLN A 394 -38.46 -16.86 -6.08
C GLN A 394 -37.39 -15.79 -6.28
N ALA A 395 -37.70 -14.54 -5.93
CA ALA A 395 -36.72 -13.46 -5.83
C ALA A 395 -36.85 -12.72 -4.48
N ALA A 396 -35.73 -12.41 -3.85
CA ALA A 396 -35.69 -11.72 -2.55
C ALA A 396 -34.48 -10.79 -2.43
N LYS A 397 -34.55 -9.84 -1.49
CA LYS A 397 -33.38 -9.04 -1.12
C LYS A 397 -32.45 -9.89 -0.26
N TYR A 398 -31.17 -9.87 -0.59
CA TYR A 398 -30.12 -10.62 0.11
C TYR A 398 -29.01 -9.68 0.54
N LYS A 399 -28.70 -9.67 1.84
CA LYS A 399 -27.67 -8.81 2.43
C LYS A 399 -26.38 -9.61 2.60
N HIS A 400 -25.28 -9.11 2.04
CA HIS A 400 -23.99 -9.79 2.08
C HIS A 400 -22.82 -8.84 1.88
N LYS A 401 -21.61 -9.37 2.03
CA LYS A 401 -20.36 -8.68 1.78
C LYS A 401 -20.11 -8.57 0.27
N TYR A 402 -19.86 -7.35 -0.22
CA TYR A 402 -19.66 -7.12 -1.66
C TYR A 402 -18.52 -6.13 -1.93
N PRO A 403 -17.72 -6.30 -3.01
CA PRO A 403 -16.63 -5.40 -3.34
C PRO A 403 -17.13 -4.06 -3.91
N TYR A 404 -16.51 -3.00 -3.44
CA TYR A 404 -16.76 -1.62 -3.81
C TYR A 404 -15.45 -0.97 -4.25
N ASP A 405 -15.56 0.01 -5.13
CA ASP A 405 -14.45 0.87 -5.52
C ASP A 405 -14.05 1.70 -4.29
N TRP A 406 -12.81 1.54 -3.85
CA TRP A 406 -12.28 2.21 -2.66
C TRP A 406 -12.33 3.74 -2.74
N ARG A 407 -12.48 4.33 -3.93
CA ARG A 407 -12.56 5.78 -4.14
C ARG A 407 -14.00 6.25 -4.27
N THR A 408 -14.75 5.71 -5.23
CA THR A 408 -16.11 6.20 -5.51
C THR A 408 -17.14 5.67 -4.50
N LYS A 409 -16.79 4.63 -3.75
CA LYS A 409 -17.68 3.92 -2.83
C LYS A 409 -18.94 3.40 -3.54
N GLN A 410 -18.80 3.02 -4.81
CA GLN A 410 -19.83 2.36 -5.60
C GLN A 410 -19.48 0.87 -5.84
N PRO A 411 -20.48 0.00 -6.11
CA PRO A 411 -20.23 -1.42 -6.36
C PRO A 411 -19.32 -1.66 -7.57
N VAL A 412 -18.43 -2.65 -7.45
CA VAL A 412 -17.56 -3.16 -8.52
C VAL A 412 -18.18 -4.43 -9.09
N VAL A 413 -18.02 -4.64 -10.39
CA VAL A 413 -18.48 -5.86 -11.07
C VAL A 413 -17.29 -6.60 -11.66
N MET A 414 -17.44 -7.89 -11.92
CA MET A 414 -16.49 -8.61 -12.76
C MET A 414 -16.93 -8.49 -14.21
N ARG A 415 -16.01 -8.14 -15.10
CA ARG A 415 -16.29 -8.00 -16.53
C ARG A 415 -15.08 -8.45 -17.34
N SER A 416 -15.31 -9.29 -18.34
CA SER A 416 -14.26 -9.67 -19.28
C SER A 416 -13.93 -8.50 -20.17
N THR A 417 -12.65 -8.12 -20.17
CA THR A 417 -12.11 -7.10 -21.06
C THR A 417 -10.74 -7.55 -21.54
N ALA A 418 -10.35 -7.14 -22.76
CA ALA A 418 -9.01 -7.40 -23.25
C ALA A 418 -8.01 -6.52 -22.51
N GLN A 419 -7.18 -7.11 -21.66
CA GLN A 419 -6.22 -6.41 -20.80
C GLN A 419 -4.81 -6.98 -21.01
N TRP A 420 -3.81 -6.20 -20.64
CA TRP A 420 -2.41 -6.62 -20.60
C TRP A 420 -2.07 -7.20 -19.24
N PHE A 421 -1.41 -8.35 -19.28
CA PHE A 421 -0.99 -9.08 -18.10
C PHE A 421 0.52 -9.32 -18.15
N ALA A 422 1.14 -9.30 -16.97
CA ALA A 422 2.43 -9.90 -16.75
C ALA A 422 2.23 -11.30 -16.14
N ASP A 423 2.84 -12.31 -16.76
CA ASP A 423 3.00 -13.65 -16.20
C ASP A 423 3.96 -13.57 -15.02
N VAL A 424 3.43 -13.80 -13.82
CA VAL A 424 4.21 -13.86 -12.59
C VAL A 424 4.30 -15.30 -12.06
N ASP A 425 3.57 -16.23 -12.68
CA ASP A 425 3.58 -17.64 -12.30
C ASP A 425 4.91 -18.29 -12.70
N SER A 426 5.39 -18.02 -13.92
CA SER A 426 6.67 -18.56 -14.41
C SER A 426 7.91 -18.08 -13.65
N ILE A 427 7.81 -16.98 -12.89
CA ILE A 427 8.90 -16.43 -12.06
C ILE A 427 8.65 -16.60 -10.55
N LYS A 428 7.60 -17.31 -10.17
CA LYS A 428 7.15 -17.45 -8.77
C LYS A 428 8.20 -18.13 -7.90
N ASP A 429 8.72 -19.26 -8.34
CA ASP A 429 9.73 -20.03 -7.60
C ASP A 429 11.03 -19.24 -7.44
N ASP A 430 11.35 -18.39 -8.42
CA ASP A 430 12.50 -17.51 -8.37
C ASP A 430 12.32 -16.39 -7.37
N ALA A 431 11.11 -15.79 -7.32
CA ALA A 431 10.77 -14.80 -6.33
C ALA A 431 10.84 -15.39 -4.90
N ILE A 432 10.35 -16.60 -4.69
CA ILE A 432 10.47 -17.28 -3.39
C ILE A 432 11.93 -17.61 -3.07
N THR A 433 12.70 -18.06 -4.05
CA THR A 433 14.14 -18.33 -3.88
C THR A 433 14.93 -17.06 -3.54
N ALA A 434 14.63 -15.95 -4.21
CA ALA A 434 15.23 -14.64 -3.97
C ALA A 434 15.00 -14.11 -2.55
N LEU A 435 13.94 -14.56 -1.86
CA LEU A 435 13.64 -14.18 -0.48
C LEU A 435 14.41 -14.99 0.57
N LYS A 436 15.12 -16.06 0.20
CA LYS A 436 15.83 -16.94 1.15
C LYS A 436 16.81 -16.20 2.04
N ASP A 437 17.61 -15.32 1.45
CA ASP A 437 18.67 -14.58 2.13
C ASP A 437 18.22 -13.20 2.64
N VAL A 438 16.92 -12.89 2.55
CA VAL A 438 16.38 -11.62 3.02
C VAL A 438 16.13 -11.69 4.53
N LYS A 439 16.64 -10.69 5.25
CA LYS A 439 16.31 -10.48 6.67
C LYS A 439 14.98 -9.75 6.79
N PHE A 440 14.01 -10.36 7.47
CA PHE A 440 12.70 -9.74 7.75
C PHE A 440 12.61 -9.20 9.18
N VAL A 441 12.08 -7.99 9.33
CA VAL A 441 11.79 -7.37 10.64
C VAL A 441 10.36 -6.82 10.63
N PRO A 442 9.40 -7.47 11.32
CA PRO A 442 9.53 -8.73 12.06
C PRO A 442 9.64 -9.95 11.14
N ALA A 443 10.12 -11.08 11.67
CA ALA A 443 10.30 -12.32 10.91
C ALA A 443 9.00 -12.83 10.25
N SER A 444 7.84 -12.56 10.86
CA SER A 444 6.53 -12.93 10.31
C SER A 444 6.18 -12.25 8.98
N GLY A 445 6.86 -11.14 8.63
CA GLY A 445 6.70 -10.48 7.32
C GLY A 445 7.03 -11.39 6.14
N ARG A 446 7.91 -12.39 6.35
CA ARG A 446 8.30 -13.35 5.32
C ARG A 446 7.11 -14.17 4.82
N ASN A 447 6.44 -14.89 5.73
CA ASN A 447 5.30 -15.74 5.40
C ASN A 447 4.19 -14.93 4.73
N ARG A 448 4.01 -13.67 5.14
CA ARG A 448 3.03 -12.76 4.55
C ARG A 448 3.37 -12.41 3.10
N LEU A 449 4.62 -12.03 2.81
CA LEU A 449 5.03 -11.71 1.43
C LEU A 449 5.02 -12.96 0.55
N GLU A 450 5.54 -14.09 1.04
CA GLU A 450 5.54 -15.37 0.31
C GLU A 450 4.12 -15.82 -0.03
N SER A 451 3.17 -15.72 0.91
CA SER A 451 1.76 -16.06 0.65
C SER A 451 1.14 -15.22 -0.46
N PHE A 452 1.43 -13.90 -0.51
CA PHE A 452 0.92 -13.05 -1.60
C PHE A 452 1.59 -13.37 -2.94
N VAL A 453 2.88 -13.72 -2.95
CA VAL A 453 3.59 -14.15 -4.18
C VAL A 453 3.02 -15.46 -4.70
N VAL A 454 2.81 -16.46 -3.82
CA VAL A 454 2.27 -17.77 -4.21
C VAL A 454 0.84 -17.68 -4.74
N GLY A 455 0.00 -16.84 -4.10
CA GLY A 455 -1.40 -16.69 -4.47
C GLY A 455 -1.66 -15.91 -5.76
N ARG A 456 -0.62 -15.41 -6.45
CA ARG A 456 -0.76 -14.60 -7.66
C ARG A 456 -0.11 -15.29 -8.85
N SER A 457 -0.89 -15.54 -9.90
CA SER A 457 -0.41 -16.14 -11.16
C SER A 457 -0.25 -15.09 -12.28
N GLU A 458 -1.19 -14.15 -12.37
CA GLU A 458 -1.21 -13.12 -13.39
C GLU A 458 -1.29 -11.72 -12.73
N TRP A 459 -0.57 -10.74 -13.28
CA TRP A 459 -0.68 -9.33 -12.88
C TRP A 459 -1.27 -8.51 -14.02
N CYS A 460 -2.52 -8.04 -13.87
CA CYS A 460 -3.12 -7.07 -14.78
C CYS A 460 -2.40 -5.71 -14.68
N ILE A 461 -1.60 -5.39 -15.70
CA ILE A 461 -0.74 -4.20 -15.74
C ILE A 461 -1.36 -3.05 -16.53
N SER A 462 -2.46 -3.24 -17.28
CA SER A 462 -3.11 -2.15 -18.02
C SER A 462 -4.16 -1.41 -17.20
N ARG A 463 -4.30 -0.12 -17.48
CA ARG A 463 -5.35 0.78 -16.98
C ARG A 463 -5.85 1.67 -18.10
N GLN A 464 -7.16 1.88 -18.20
CA GLN A 464 -7.81 2.69 -19.23
C GLN A 464 -7.81 4.17 -18.82
N ARG A 465 -6.63 4.77 -18.64
CA ARG A 465 -6.45 6.11 -18.08
C ARG A 465 -5.53 6.97 -18.93
N ALA A 466 -5.60 8.28 -18.75
CA ALA A 466 -4.71 9.21 -19.44
C ALA A 466 -3.41 9.47 -18.66
N TRP A 467 -3.45 9.43 -17.31
CA TRP A 467 -2.32 9.79 -16.46
C TRP A 467 -1.52 8.57 -15.95
N GLY A 468 -0.49 8.22 -16.70
CA GLY A 468 0.49 7.18 -16.38
C GLY A 468 1.49 6.96 -17.53
N VAL A 469 2.41 6.01 -17.36
CA VAL A 469 3.31 5.55 -18.43
C VAL A 469 2.50 4.70 -19.42
N PRO A 470 2.55 4.95 -20.75
CA PRO A 470 1.76 4.20 -21.71
C PRO A 470 2.27 2.76 -21.85
N ILE A 471 1.38 1.81 -22.14
CA ILE A 471 1.79 0.51 -22.64
C ILE A 471 2.19 0.67 -24.11
N PRO A 472 3.45 0.38 -24.50
CA PRO A 472 3.95 0.59 -25.86
C PRO A 472 3.43 -0.49 -26.82
N ALA A 473 2.13 -0.46 -27.09
CA ALA A 473 1.42 -1.38 -27.96
C ALA A 473 0.83 -0.68 -29.18
N LEU A 474 1.06 -1.28 -30.36
CA LEU A 474 0.39 -0.92 -31.60
C LEU A 474 -0.74 -1.91 -31.87
N TYR A 475 -1.73 -1.50 -32.67
CA TYR A 475 -2.83 -2.33 -33.12
C TYR A 475 -2.94 -2.25 -34.63
N ASP A 476 -3.07 -3.40 -35.28
CA ASP A 476 -3.29 -3.45 -36.71
C ASP A 476 -4.75 -3.13 -37.09
N ALA A 477 -5.09 -3.30 -38.37
CA ALA A 477 -6.44 -3.06 -38.88
C ALA A 477 -7.50 -4.05 -38.35
N ASN A 478 -7.09 -5.24 -37.89
CA ASN A 478 -7.96 -6.25 -37.29
C ASN A 478 -8.18 -6.00 -35.79
N GLY A 479 -7.38 -5.12 -35.18
CA GLY A 479 -7.40 -4.85 -33.75
C GLY A 479 -6.48 -5.78 -32.94
N ASP A 480 -5.63 -6.54 -33.62
CA ASP A 480 -4.63 -7.41 -33.00
C ASP A 480 -3.45 -6.56 -32.51
N ALA A 481 -2.98 -6.90 -31.31
CA ALA A 481 -1.90 -6.15 -30.67
C ALA A 481 -0.53 -6.58 -31.23
N VAL A 482 0.27 -5.61 -31.65
CA VAL A 482 1.66 -5.78 -32.07
C VAL A 482 2.58 -5.23 -30.99
N VAL A 483 3.15 -6.14 -30.21
CA VAL A 483 4.17 -5.86 -29.19
C VAL A 483 5.33 -6.81 -29.41
N THR A 484 6.35 -6.33 -30.11
CA THR A 484 7.61 -7.03 -30.35
C THR A 484 8.75 -6.26 -29.69
N GLU A 485 9.90 -6.91 -29.52
CA GLU A 485 11.08 -6.22 -29.01
C GLU A 485 11.44 -4.97 -29.85
N GLU A 486 11.37 -5.11 -31.17
CA GLU A 486 11.68 -4.03 -32.11
C GLU A 486 10.63 -2.91 -32.08
N SER A 487 9.33 -3.24 -32.02
CA SER A 487 8.28 -2.23 -31.97
C SER A 487 8.38 -1.41 -30.68
N VAL A 488 8.63 -2.08 -29.55
CA VAL A 488 8.82 -1.43 -28.25
C VAL A 488 10.10 -0.58 -28.24
N ASP A 489 11.21 -1.10 -28.79
CA ASP A 489 12.47 -0.34 -28.89
C ASP A 489 12.29 0.97 -29.65
N HIS A 490 11.63 0.89 -30.81
CA HIS A 490 11.34 2.04 -31.65
C HIS A 490 10.47 3.06 -30.93
N ILE A 491 9.38 2.62 -30.29
CA ILE A 491 8.49 3.48 -29.50
C ILE A 491 9.27 4.20 -28.40
N ILE A 492 10.12 3.49 -27.65
CA ILE A 492 10.97 4.09 -26.62
C ILE A 492 11.88 5.16 -27.23
N SER A 493 12.50 4.88 -28.39
CA SER A 493 13.37 5.84 -29.08
C SER A 493 12.62 7.13 -29.49
N VAL A 494 11.34 7.02 -29.85
CA VAL A 494 10.48 8.16 -30.19
C VAL A 494 10.12 8.94 -28.94
N ILE A 495 9.78 8.26 -27.83
CA ILE A 495 9.53 8.89 -26.52
C ILE A 495 10.77 9.67 -26.04
N GLN A 496 11.97 9.11 -26.20
CA GLN A 496 13.22 9.80 -25.83
C GLN A 496 13.43 11.10 -26.62
N LYS A 497 12.97 11.15 -27.88
CA LYS A 497 13.12 12.33 -28.76
C LYS A 497 12.01 13.36 -28.59
N ARG A 498 10.76 12.90 -28.41
CA ARG A 498 9.55 13.75 -28.43
C ARG A 498 8.93 13.99 -27.05
N GLY A 499 9.36 13.25 -26.04
CA GLY A 499 8.72 13.19 -24.72
C GLY A 499 7.53 12.23 -24.70
N ILE A 500 7.20 11.74 -23.50
CA ILE A 500 6.12 10.76 -23.29
C ILE A 500 4.73 11.31 -23.65
N ASP A 501 4.52 12.62 -23.49
CA ASP A 501 3.23 13.26 -23.77
C ASP A 501 2.88 13.21 -25.27
N ALA A 502 3.88 13.08 -26.16
CA ALA A 502 3.65 12.85 -27.59
C ALA A 502 2.85 11.57 -27.86
N TRP A 503 2.97 10.55 -26.99
CA TRP A 503 2.16 9.33 -27.06
C TRP A 503 0.64 9.61 -26.97
N PHE A 504 0.26 10.71 -26.30
CA PHE A 504 -1.13 11.06 -26.06
C PHE A 504 -1.61 12.24 -26.92
N SER A 505 -0.70 13.09 -27.41
CA SER A 505 -1.06 14.25 -28.24
C SER A 505 -1.09 13.97 -29.74
N ASP A 506 -0.24 13.08 -30.24
CA ASP A 506 -0.17 12.80 -31.68
C ASP A 506 -1.47 12.12 -32.17
N ALA A 507 -1.68 12.07 -33.49
CA ALA A 507 -2.78 11.30 -34.07
C ALA A 507 -2.63 9.79 -33.76
N PRO A 508 -3.72 9.02 -33.59
CA PRO A 508 -3.63 7.59 -33.26
C PRO A 508 -2.77 6.77 -34.24
N ASP A 509 -2.78 7.15 -35.51
CA ASP A 509 -2.11 6.50 -36.65
C ASP A 509 -0.83 7.22 -37.11
N GLU A 510 -0.25 8.08 -36.27
CA GLU A 510 0.96 8.83 -36.57
C GLU A 510 2.14 7.90 -36.94
N PRO A 511 2.69 7.98 -38.17
CA PRO A 511 3.70 7.04 -38.67
C PRO A 511 4.99 7.00 -37.87
N ALA A 512 5.33 8.07 -37.15
CA ALA A 512 6.54 8.13 -36.34
C ALA A 512 6.62 7.01 -35.28
N TRP A 513 5.47 6.47 -34.84
CA TRP A 513 5.40 5.43 -33.81
C TRP A 513 5.54 4.01 -34.34
N VAL A 514 5.57 3.83 -35.66
CA VAL A 514 5.66 2.52 -36.31
C VAL A 514 7.13 2.23 -36.64
N ALA A 515 7.63 1.08 -36.18
CA ALA A 515 8.99 0.65 -36.51
C ALA A 515 9.12 0.42 -38.03
N PRO A 516 10.24 0.77 -38.67
CA PRO A 516 10.42 0.64 -40.12
C PRO A 516 10.23 -0.78 -40.68
N SER A 517 10.40 -1.81 -39.85
CA SER A 517 10.20 -3.22 -40.22
C SER A 517 8.73 -3.62 -40.32
N LEU A 518 7.82 -2.88 -39.68
CA LEU A 518 6.40 -3.19 -39.65
C LEU A 518 5.72 -2.66 -40.92
N GLN A 519 5.06 -3.55 -41.64
CA GLN A 519 4.31 -3.21 -42.85
C GLN A 519 2.81 -3.16 -42.55
N GLY A 520 2.16 -2.06 -42.91
CA GLY A 520 0.71 -1.90 -42.76
C GLY A 520 0.32 -0.60 -42.09
N ARG A 521 -0.96 -0.48 -41.74
CA ARG A 521 -1.49 0.62 -40.96
C ARG A 521 -1.64 0.18 -39.52
N TYR A 522 -1.07 0.96 -38.62
CA TYR A 522 -1.11 0.70 -37.19
C TYR A 522 -1.64 1.92 -36.46
N ARG A 523 -2.33 1.67 -35.36
CA ARG A 523 -2.75 2.70 -34.41
C ARG A 523 -2.17 2.41 -33.03
N ARG A 524 -1.88 3.45 -32.26
CA ARG A 524 -1.40 3.31 -30.89
C ARG A 524 -2.50 2.87 -29.91
N GLY A 525 -2.07 2.19 -28.86
CA GLY A 525 -2.87 1.97 -27.67
C GLY A 525 -3.03 3.21 -26.81
N THR A 526 -4.10 3.20 -26.01
CA THR A 526 -4.43 4.27 -25.06
C THR A 526 -4.24 3.83 -23.61
N ASP A 527 -3.93 2.56 -23.36
CA ASP A 527 -3.74 2.04 -22.00
C ASP A 527 -2.45 2.56 -21.38
N THR A 528 -2.51 2.86 -20.08
CA THR A 528 -1.34 3.14 -19.24
C THR A 528 -1.03 1.94 -18.34
N MET A 529 0.19 1.89 -17.83
CA MET A 529 0.63 0.91 -16.86
C MET A 529 0.01 1.17 -15.48
N ASP A 530 -0.13 0.10 -14.72
CA ASP A 530 -0.48 0.10 -13.30
C ASP A 530 0.57 0.85 -12.48
N VAL A 531 0.13 1.68 -11.53
CA VAL A 531 1.03 2.42 -10.61
C VAL A 531 1.91 1.51 -9.75
N TRP A 532 1.49 0.26 -9.53
CA TRP A 532 2.34 -0.72 -8.88
C TRP A 532 3.51 -1.15 -9.75
N PHE A 533 3.40 -1.03 -11.08
CA PHE A 533 4.50 -1.23 -12.02
C PHE A 533 5.47 -0.05 -11.95
N ASP A 534 4.95 1.18 -11.92
CA ASP A 534 5.76 2.39 -11.71
C ASP A 534 6.60 2.26 -10.44
N SER A 535 5.94 2.18 -9.28
CA SER A 535 6.63 2.06 -7.99
C SER A 535 7.46 0.78 -7.89
N GLY A 536 6.98 -0.34 -8.44
CA GLY A 536 7.71 -1.61 -8.52
C GLY A 536 9.02 -1.50 -9.27
N SER A 537 9.10 -0.67 -10.30
CA SER A 537 10.33 -0.43 -11.07
C SER A 537 11.31 0.55 -10.39
N SER A 538 10.96 1.11 -9.22
CA SER A 538 11.81 2.10 -8.54
C SER A 538 13.17 1.57 -8.07
N TRP A 539 13.38 0.25 -7.96
CA TRP A 539 14.71 -0.31 -7.66
C TRP A 539 15.76 0.11 -8.70
N THR A 540 15.34 0.48 -9.91
CA THR A 540 16.21 1.02 -10.96
C THR A 540 16.88 2.35 -10.57
N GLU A 541 16.33 3.11 -9.60
CA GLU A 541 16.97 4.30 -9.02
C GLU A 541 18.16 3.99 -8.12
N SER A 542 18.16 2.80 -7.51
CA SER A 542 19.18 2.38 -6.55
C SER A 542 20.38 1.74 -7.23
N GLY A 543 20.25 1.35 -8.51
CA GLY A 543 21.31 0.75 -9.32
C GLY A 543 21.66 -0.69 -8.93
N GLY A 544 20.77 -1.39 -8.22
CA GLY A 544 20.95 -2.78 -7.79
C GLY A 544 20.15 -3.12 -6.54
N GLN A 545 20.61 -4.13 -5.79
CA GLN A 545 19.98 -4.55 -4.53
C GLN A 545 20.30 -3.54 -3.40
N ALA A 546 19.27 -2.96 -2.80
CA ALA A 546 19.37 -2.08 -1.65
C ALA A 546 19.62 -2.85 -0.34
N ASP A 547 20.21 -2.19 0.66
CA ASP A 547 20.43 -2.81 1.97
C ASP A 547 19.14 -2.88 2.79
N VAL A 548 18.28 -1.86 2.71
CA VAL A 548 17.00 -1.79 3.43
C VAL A 548 15.88 -1.25 2.55
N TYR A 549 14.75 -1.94 2.59
CA TYR A 549 13.42 -1.39 2.30
C TYR A 549 12.64 -1.31 3.63
N LEU A 550 11.93 -0.20 3.87
CA LEU A 550 11.11 -0.01 5.08
C LEU A 550 9.79 0.66 4.74
N GLU A 551 8.66 -0.03 4.95
CA GLU A 551 7.32 0.53 4.73
C GLU A 551 6.26 -0.03 5.69
N GLY A 552 5.01 0.46 5.55
CA GLY A 552 3.85 -0.03 6.25
C GLY A 552 3.44 -1.45 5.84
N SER A 553 2.73 -2.13 6.73
CA SER A 553 2.33 -3.53 6.54
C SER A 553 1.47 -3.81 5.30
N ASP A 554 0.77 -2.80 4.77
CA ASP A 554 0.03 -2.84 3.50
C ASP A 554 0.93 -3.04 2.27
N GLN A 555 2.22 -2.72 2.35
CA GLN A 555 3.12 -2.82 1.20
C GLN A 555 3.54 -4.25 0.84
N HIS A 556 3.21 -5.26 1.67
CA HIS A 556 3.39 -6.68 1.32
C HIS A 556 2.58 -7.12 0.10
N ARG A 557 1.44 -6.45 -0.15
CA ARG A 557 0.58 -6.66 -1.33
C ARG A 557 0.71 -5.52 -2.36
N GLY A 558 1.67 -4.64 -2.14
CA GLY A 558 1.91 -3.44 -2.94
C GLY A 558 3.39 -3.39 -3.32
N TRP A 559 4.08 -2.35 -2.86
CA TRP A 559 5.43 -2.02 -3.32
C TRP A 559 6.48 -3.11 -3.09
N PHE A 560 6.43 -3.85 -1.98
CA PHE A 560 7.38 -4.93 -1.71
C PHE A 560 7.25 -6.06 -2.74
N GLN A 561 6.00 -6.45 -3.03
CA GLN A 561 5.71 -7.50 -3.99
C GLN A 561 6.03 -7.05 -5.41
N SER A 562 5.57 -5.87 -5.82
CA SER A 562 5.81 -5.39 -7.19
C SER A 562 7.30 -5.13 -7.45
N SER A 563 8.05 -4.64 -6.45
CA SER A 563 9.51 -4.52 -6.56
C SER A 563 10.18 -5.87 -6.71
N LEU A 564 9.81 -6.87 -5.89
CA LEU A 564 10.37 -8.22 -5.97
C LEU A 564 10.12 -8.85 -7.34
N LEU A 565 8.85 -8.88 -7.78
CA LEU A 565 8.46 -9.53 -9.03
C LEU A 565 9.12 -8.87 -10.25
N SER A 566 9.13 -7.54 -10.28
CA SER A 566 9.71 -6.80 -11.40
C SER A 566 11.25 -6.91 -11.45
N TYR A 567 11.92 -6.94 -10.29
CA TYR A 567 13.37 -7.14 -10.21
C TYR A 567 13.77 -8.55 -10.65
N VAL A 568 13.07 -9.57 -10.18
CA VAL A 568 13.31 -10.97 -10.59
C VAL A 568 13.05 -11.16 -12.08
N ALA A 569 11.99 -10.56 -12.62
CA ALA A 569 11.71 -10.57 -14.06
C ALA A 569 12.85 -9.95 -14.87
N ALA A 570 13.40 -8.82 -14.42
CA ALA A 570 14.54 -8.16 -15.05
C ALA A 570 15.81 -9.03 -15.01
N GLN A 571 16.15 -9.59 -13.84
CA GLN A 571 17.30 -10.47 -13.69
C GLN A 571 17.22 -11.70 -14.61
N ARG A 572 16.02 -12.31 -14.70
CA ARG A 572 15.79 -13.41 -15.64
C ARG A 572 15.93 -12.97 -17.08
N ALA A 573 15.47 -11.77 -17.43
CA ALA A 573 15.66 -11.22 -18.77
C ALA A 573 17.15 -11.14 -19.16
N GLU A 574 18.01 -10.78 -18.20
CA GLU A 574 19.46 -10.65 -18.35
C GLU A 574 20.23 -11.98 -18.24
N GLY A 575 19.54 -13.10 -18.02
CA GLY A 575 20.15 -14.43 -17.97
C GLY A 575 20.71 -14.82 -16.60
N GLU A 576 20.36 -14.11 -15.54
CA GLU A 576 20.74 -14.46 -14.17
C GLU A 576 20.17 -15.83 -13.77
N THR A 577 21.01 -16.64 -13.14
CA THR A 577 20.66 -18.01 -12.72
C THR A 577 20.39 -18.10 -11.22
N GLN A 578 20.87 -17.12 -10.45
CA GLN A 578 20.61 -17.01 -9.02
C GLN A 578 19.79 -15.74 -8.74
N PRO A 579 18.45 -15.86 -8.67
CA PRO A 579 17.58 -14.70 -8.46
C PRO A 579 17.84 -14.09 -7.09
N LYS A 580 17.82 -12.76 -7.01
CA LYS A 580 18.03 -12.00 -5.78
C LYS A 580 16.84 -11.09 -5.54
N SER A 581 16.59 -10.77 -4.28
CA SER A 581 15.62 -9.73 -3.94
C SER A 581 16.18 -8.34 -4.24
N PRO A 582 15.37 -7.32 -4.58
CA PRO A 582 15.83 -5.92 -4.65
C PRO A 582 16.23 -5.35 -3.28
N PHE A 583 16.00 -6.07 -2.19
CA PHE A 583 16.38 -5.67 -0.83
C PHE A 583 17.06 -6.81 -0.06
N LYS A 584 18.08 -6.48 0.74
CA LYS A 584 18.72 -7.43 1.69
C LYS A 584 17.94 -7.55 3.00
N THR A 585 17.36 -6.45 3.47
CA THR A 585 16.54 -6.40 4.68
C THR A 585 15.19 -5.74 4.38
N LEU A 586 14.10 -6.39 4.76
CA LEU A 586 12.74 -5.87 4.65
C LEU A 586 12.18 -5.55 6.04
N ILE A 587 11.98 -4.27 6.33
CA ILE A 587 11.46 -3.79 7.61
C ILE A 587 10.02 -3.34 7.43
N THR A 588 9.13 -3.78 8.32
CA THR A 588 7.72 -3.45 8.29
C THR A 588 7.30 -2.74 9.56
N HIS A 589 6.57 -1.63 9.41
CA HIS A 589 5.86 -1.01 10.50
C HIS A 589 4.33 -1.22 10.42
N GLY A 590 3.67 -1.18 11.57
CA GLY A 590 2.21 -1.19 11.67
C GLY A 590 1.58 0.15 11.29
N PHE A 591 0.26 0.21 11.36
CA PHE A 591 -0.50 1.43 11.11
C PHE A 591 -0.50 2.35 12.33
N THR A 592 -0.64 3.65 12.09
CA THR A 592 -0.89 4.62 13.16
C THR A 592 -2.37 4.66 13.52
N LEU A 593 -2.68 4.50 14.81
CA LEU A 593 -4.03 4.50 15.38
C LEU A 593 -4.26 5.75 16.24
N ASP A 594 -5.52 6.15 16.38
CA ASP A 594 -5.90 7.21 17.33
C ASP A 594 -5.82 6.74 18.80
N ALA A 595 -6.12 7.65 19.73
CA ALA A 595 -6.12 7.36 21.17
C ALA A 595 -7.11 6.27 21.62
N LYS A 596 -8.06 5.88 20.76
CA LYS A 596 -9.06 4.83 21.00
C LYS A 596 -8.72 3.54 20.25
N GLY A 597 -7.55 3.45 19.61
CA GLY A 597 -7.14 2.29 18.83
C GLY A 597 -7.86 2.16 17.49
N LYS A 598 -8.51 3.21 16.99
CA LYS A 598 -9.16 3.19 15.67
C LYS A 598 -8.19 3.67 14.60
N LYS A 599 -8.29 3.06 13.41
CA LYS A 599 -7.58 3.52 12.23
C LYS A 599 -7.97 4.97 11.93
N MET A 600 -6.97 5.83 11.71
CA MET A 600 -7.23 7.23 11.40
C MET A 600 -7.79 7.39 9.99
N SER A 601 -8.85 8.18 9.84
CA SER A 601 -9.39 8.58 8.54
C SER A 601 -9.96 10.00 8.60
N LYS A 602 -9.99 10.67 7.44
CA LYS A 602 -10.61 12.00 7.32
C LYS A 602 -12.12 11.95 7.60
N SER A 603 -12.80 10.86 7.19
CA SER A 603 -14.23 10.69 7.39
C SER A 603 -14.63 10.52 8.86
N LEU A 604 -13.76 9.94 9.68
CA LEU A 604 -13.98 9.79 11.12
C LEU A 604 -13.58 11.04 11.92
N GLY A 605 -12.96 12.04 11.27
CA GLY A 605 -12.48 13.27 11.93
C GLY A 605 -11.41 13.04 12.99
N ASN A 606 -10.79 11.86 13.03
CA ASN A 606 -9.79 11.46 14.04
C ASN A 606 -8.35 11.52 13.51
N THR A 607 -8.12 12.24 12.41
CA THR A 607 -6.79 12.36 11.81
C THR A 607 -5.96 13.38 12.57
N ILE A 608 -4.75 12.99 12.95
CA ILE A 608 -3.74 13.89 13.52
C ILE A 608 -2.72 14.22 12.42
N THR A 609 -2.32 15.49 12.35
CA THR A 609 -1.25 15.96 11.48
C THR A 609 0.08 16.01 12.24
N PRO A 610 1.22 15.85 11.56
CA PRO A 610 2.53 16.05 12.16
C PRO A 610 2.72 17.47 12.74
N GLY A 611 2.13 18.49 12.10
CA GLY A 611 2.18 19.87 12.59
C GLY A 611 1.62 20.02 14.00
N GLU A 612 0.44 19.45 14.26
CA GLU A 612 -0.23 19.47 15.57
C GLU A 612 0.57 18.79 16.70
N ILE A 613 1.47 17.88 16.34
CA ILE A 613 2.37 17.25 17.31
C ILE A 613 3.55 18.20 17.62
N MET A 614 4.18 18.76 16.58
CA MET A 614 5.35 19.62 16.73
C MET A 614 5.04 20.95 17.41
N ASP A 615 3.85 21.53 17.16
CA ASP A 615 3.42 22.76 17.79
C ASP A 615 2.90 22.56 19.24
N GLY A 616 2.64 21.32 19.63
CA GLY A 616 2.17 20.94 20.97
C GLY A 616 0.68 21.19 21.21
N THR A 617 -0.11 21.49 20.18
CA THR A 617 -1.55 21.78 20.27
C THR A 617 -2.37 20.61 20.81
N LEU A 618 -1.86 19.39 20.68
CA LEU A 618 -2.47 18.17 21.25
C LEU A 618 -2.23 18.00 22.77
N LEU A 619 -1.40 18.85 23.38
CA LEU A 619 -1.16 18.88 24.82
C LEU A 619 -1.96 19.99 25.51
N PRO A 620 -2.19 19.90 26.84
CA PRO A 620 -2.83 20.99 27.56
C PRO A 620 -2.04 22.30 27.40
N PRO A 621 -2.73 23.44 27.20
CA PRO A 621 -2.05 24.72 27.06
C PRO A 621 -1.29 25.09 28.34
N LEU A 622 -0.23 25.89 28.16
CA LEU A 622 0.57 26.40 29.26
C LEU A 622 -0.27 27.28 30.19
N LYS A 623 -0.15 27.02 31.50
CA LYS A 623 -0.70 27.91 32.53
C LYS A 623 0.21 29.14 32.67
N LEU A 624 -0.02 30.16 31.84
CA LEU A 624 0.67 31.45 31.96
C LEU A 624 0.31 32.15 33.28
N ARG A 625 1.32 32.62 34.02
CA ARG A 625 1.15 33.39 35.27
C ARG A 625 1.81 34.77 35.14
N GLY A 626 1.25 35.79 35.80
CA GLY A 626 1.84 37.13 35.90
C GLY A 626 1.88 37.90 34.56
N LYS A 627 2.91 38.73 34.37
CA LYS A 627 3.11 39.63 33.21
C LYS A 627 3.19 38.93 31.85
N ALA A 628 3.24 37.59 31.82
CA ALA A 628 3.25 36.78 30.61
C ALA A 628 1.85 36.52 30.01
N LYS A 629 0.76 36.88 30.74
CA LYS A 629 -0.62 36.76 30.24
C LYS A 629 -1.04 38.05 29.53
N VAL A 630 -0.99 38.05 28.20
CA VAL A 630 -1.51 39.16 27.37
C VAL A 630 -3.03 39.01 27.25
N ALA A 631 -3.78 40.07 27.57
CA ALA A 631 -5.24 40.06 27.43
C ALA A 631 -5.64 39.94 25.95
N GLY A 632 -6.47 38.95 25.61
CA GLY A 632 -6.92 38.69 24.23
C GLY A 632 -6.04 37.74 23.41
N ALA A 633 -4.89 37.28 23.93
CA ALA A 633 -4.11 36.23 23.29
C ALA A 633 -4.76 34.85 23.52
N GLY A 634 -4.86 34.03 22.47
CA GLY A 634 -5.37 32.66 22.54
C GLY A 634 -4.50 31.72 23.40
N PRO A 635 -4.90 30.45 23.56
CA PRO A 635 -4.10 29.47 24.31
C PRO A 635 -2.68 29.34 23.75
N THR A 636 -1.68 29.31 24.63
CA THR A 636 -0.27 29.11 24.28
C THR A 636 0.14 27.68 24.59
N TYR A 637 0.75 26.99 23.62
CA TYR A 637 1.20 25.60 23.76
C TYR A 637 2.72 25.52 23.85
N GLU A 638 3.23 24.49 24.52
CA GLU A 638 4.67 24.21 24.54
C GLU A 638 5.02 23.34 23.33
N ALA A 639 5.67 23.93 22.34
CA ALA A 639 6.05 23.22 21.12
C ALA A 639 7.05 22.09 21.43
N LEU A 640 6.73 20.87 21.00
CA LEU A 640 7.63 19.73 21.11
C LEU A 640 8.73 19.78 20.04
N GLY A 641 8.44 20.42 18.90
CA GLY A 641 9.31 20.46 17.74
C GLY A 641 9.54 19.09 17.08
N PRO A 642 10.48 19.02 16.12
CA PRO A 642 10.76 17.80 15.36
C PRO A 642 11.12 16.61 16.26
N ASP A 643 11.97 16.83 17.27
CA ASP A 643 12.36 15.79 18.24
C ASP A 643 11.18 15.18 19.01
N GLY A 644 10.05 15.89 19.12
CA GLY A 644 8.81 15.33 19.67
C GLY A 644 8.25 14.18 18.86
N ILE A 645 8.05 14.40 17.56
CA ILE A 645 7.61 13.33 16.65
C ILE A 645 8.64 12.21 16.63
N ARG A 646 9.93 12.57 16.59
CA ARG A 646 10.99 11.58 16.46
C ARG A 646 11.09 10.68 17.67
N LEU A 647 11.01 11.25 18.87
CA LEU A 647 11.03 10.49 20.11
C LEU A 647 9.75 9.67 20.30
N TRP A 648 8.60 10.14 19.82
CA TRP A 648 7.38 9.33 19.76
C TRP A 648 7.59 8.08 18.89
N ALA A 649 8.09 8.24 17.67
CA ALA A 649 8.40 7.12 16.78
C ALA A 649 9.44 6.17 17.40
N ALA A 650 10.48 6.72 18.05
CA ALA A 650 11.51 5.94 18.70
C ALA A 650 10.97 5.14 19.91
N SER A 651 10.05 5.71 20.68
CA SER A 651 9.45 5.05 21.85
C SER A 651 8.45 3.95 21.50
N SER A 652 8.03 3.88 20.22
CA SER A 652 6.98 2.98 19.76
C SER A 652 7.54 1.64 19.27
N GLU A 653 6.93 0.53 19.67
CA GLU A 653 7.18 -0.78 19.05
C GLU A 653 6.54 -0.82 17.66
N TYR A 654 7.22 -0.21 16.69
CA TYR A 654 6.65 0.09 15.37
C TYR A 654 6.29 -1.15 14.55
N THR A 655 6.78 -2.34 14.89
CA THR A 655 6.42 -3.59 14.20
C THR A 655 4.97 -4.00 14.46
N LYS A 656 4.30 -3.32 15.41
CA LYS A 656 2.86 -3.39 15.69
C LYS A 656 2.21 -2.06 15.32
N ASP A 657 0.87 -2.03 15.36
CA ASP A 657 0.14 -0.78 15.22
C ASP A 657 0.50 0.19 16.36
N VAL A 658 0.72 1.46 15.99
CA VAL A 658 1.24 2.51 16.87
C VAL A 658 0.15 3.49 17.21
N ALA A 659 -0.25 3.54 18.48
CA ALA A 659 -1.20 4.54 18.95
C ALA A 659 -0.55 5.91 19.13
N ILE A 660 -1.30 6.97 18.80
CA ILE A 660 -0.93 8.34 19.12
C ILE A 660 -2.10 9.09 19.74
N GLY A 661 -1.80 9.87 20.78
CA GLY A 661 -2.75 10.68 21.50
C GLY A 661 -2.10 11.47 22.62
N GLN A 662 -2.90 12.28 23.32
CA GLN A 662 -2.42 13.21 24.34
C GLN A 662 -1.56 12.56 25.43
N ASN A 663 -1.95 11.36 25.93
CA ASN A 663 -1.19 10.67 26.97
C ASN A 663 0.21 10.23 26.50
N VAL A 664 0.28 9.71 25.27
CA VAL A 664 1.55 9.30 24.65
C VAL A 664 2.45 10.52 24.47
N LEU A 665 1.91 11.60 23.89
CA LEU A 665 2.66 12.84 23.67
C LEU A 665 3.10 13.52 24.97
N LYS A 666 2.30 13.42 26.04
CA LYS A 666 2.68 13.92 27.36
C LYS A 666 3.88 13.15 27.92
N SER A 667 3.90 11.83 27.77
CA SER A 667 5.05 11.00 28.15
C SER A 667 6.31 11.40 27.38
N VAL A 668 6.19 11.55 26.06
CA VAL A 668 7.29 12.00 25.18
C VAL A 668 7.81 13.38 25.61
N HIS A 669 6.92 14.33 25.86
CA HIS A 669 7.29 15.67 26.31
C HIS A 669 8.04 15.65 27.65
N ILE A 670 7.56 14.87 28.63
CA ILE A 670 8.23 14.71 29.92
C ILE A 670 9.66 14.19 29.73
N GLN A 671 9.87 13.22 28.84
CA GLN A 671 11.22 12.68 28.60
C GLN A 671 12.13 13.69 27.89
N LEU A 672 11.64 14.46 26.92
CA LEU A 672 12.42 15.54 26.31
C LEU A 672 12.87 16.58 27.33
N VAL A 673 11.98 16.99 28.23
CA VAL A 673 12.30 17.93 29.32
C VAL A 673 13.33 17.32 30.27
N LYS A 674 13.23 16.03 30.57
CA LYS A 674 14.19 15.31 31.40
C LYS A 674 15.58 15.26 30.76
N TYR A 675 15.67 14.88 29.48
CA TYR A 675 16.95 14.88 28.76
C TYR A 675 17.59 16.26 28.75
N ARG A 676 16.82 17.31 28.45
CA ARG A 676 17.30 18.71 28.52
C ARG A 676 17.81 19.08 29.89
N THR A 677 17.09 18.71 30.95
CA THR A 677 17.47 19.03 32.33
C THR A 677 18.80 18.38 32.70
N ILE A 678 18.98 17.12 32.31
CA ILE A 678 20.22 16.38 32.58
C ILE A 678 21.38 16.93 31.74
N ILE A 679 21.17 17.19 30.46
CA ILE A 679 22.15 17.86 29.59
C ILE A 679 22.58 19.21 30.19
N LYS A 680 21.62 20.02 30.64
CA LYS A 680 21.89 21.31 31.28
C LYS A 680 22.72 21.16 32.55
N MET A 681 22.40 20.16 33.36
CA MET A 681 23.14 19.86 34.60
C MET A 681 24.58 19.45 34.29
N LEU A 682 24.79 18.58 33.30
CA LEU A 682 26.13 18.17 32.85
C LEU A 682 26.92 19.36 32.31
N LEU A 683 26.37 20.09 31.33
CA LEU A 683 26.99 21.28 30.75
C LEU A 683 27.34 22.34 31.81
N GLY A 684 26.46 22.53 32.79
CA GLY A 684 26.68 23.53 33.83
C GLY A 684 27.72 23.14 34.87
N SER A 685 27.97 21.84 35.05
CA SER A 685 28.88 21.31 36.07
C SER A 685 30.27 20.96 35.50
N MET A 686 30.45 20.97 34.18
CA MET A 686 31.74 20.70 33.54
C MET A 686 32.70 21.89 33.66
N HIS A 687 33.93 21.60 34.08
CA HIS A 687 35.01 22.58 34.22
C HIS A 687 36.32 22.02 33.63
N GLU A 688 37.10 22.86 32.95
CA GLU A 688 38.38 22.44 32.35
C GLU A 688 39.34 21.83 33.37
N SER A 689 39.43 22.44 34.56
CA SER A 689 40.26 21.96 35.66
C SER A 689 39.90 20.56 36.17
N ALA A 690 38.68 20.09 35.90
CA ALA A 690 38.24 18.76 36.32
C ALA A 690 38.82 17.65 35.44
N ARG A 691 39.40 17.94 34.26
CA ARG A 691 40.04 16.93 33.39
C ARG A 691 41.21 16.22 34.07
N THR A 692 41.86 16.87 35.02
CA THR A 692 42.96 16.30 35.82
C THR A 692 42.51 15.84 37.20
N ALA A 693 41.21 15.88 37.50
CA ALA A 693 40.68 15.41 38.77
C ALA A 693 40.85 13.88 38.89
N PRO A 694 41.27 13.36 40.05
CA PRO A 694 41.40 11.93 40.26
C PRO A 694 40.03 11.24 40.15
N THR A 695 39.97 10.09 39.49
CA THR A 695 38.73 9.30 39.45
C THR A 695 38.52 8.58 40.78
N THR A 696 37.27 8.58 41.24
CA THR A 696 36.81 7.90 42.44
C THR A 696 36.09 6.61 42.10
N THR A 697 35.77 5.79 43.09
CA THR A 697 34.93 4.59 42.91
C THR A 697 33.58 4.94 42.29
N LEU A 698 32.96 6.06 42.67
CA LEU A 698 31.69 6.52 42.08
C LEU A 698 31.85 6.86 40.59
N ASP A 699 32.97 7.49 40.21
CA ASP A 699 33.26 7.79 38.80
C ASP A 699 33.43 6.50 37.98
N HIS A 700 34.14 5.51 38.53
CA HIS A 700 34.30 4.21 37.87
C HIS A 700 32.96 3.48 37.71
N ILE A 701 32.08 3.52 38.73
CA ILE A 701 30.73 2.95 38.63
C ILE A 701 29.95 3.64 37.50
N ALA A 702 29.98 4.98 37.44
CA ALA A 702 29.27 5.73 36.40
C ALA A 702 29.79 5.44 34.99
N LEU A 703 31.11 5.26 34.82
CA LEU A 703 31.71 4.88 33.54
C LEU A 703 31.34 3.46 33.12
N VAL A 704 31.28 2.51 34.06
CA VAL A 704 30.83 1.14 33.77
C VAL A 704 29.35 1.13 33.39
N GLN A 705 28.50 1.83 34.15
CA GLN A 705 27.07 1.97 33.84
C GLN A 705 26.85 2.64 32.47
N LEU A 706 27.65 3.66 32.14
CA LEU A 706 27.63 4.30 30.83
C LEU A 706 27.99 3.31 29.72
N LYS A 707 29.06 2.54 29.90
CA LYS A 707 29.48 1.53 28.92
C LYS A 707 28.37 0.50 28.70
N ASP A 708 27.79 -0.02 29.78
CA ASP A 708 26.74 -1.05 29.72
C ASP A 708 25.50 -0.55 28.97
N VAL A 709 25.01 0.67 29.26
CA VAL A 709 23.87 1.24 28.54
C VAL A 709 24.21 1.54 27.08
N MET A 710 25.43 2.00 26.78
CA MET A 710 25.86 2.24 25.40
C MET A 710 25.88 0.94 24.58
N GLU A 711 26.35 -0.16 25.16
CA GLU A 711 26.32 -1.48 24.52
C GLU A 711 24.88 -1.98 24.31
N GLU A 712 23.98 -1.79 25.29
CA GLU A 712 22.56 -2.13 25.16
C GLU A 712 21.88 -1.33 24.05
N VAL A 713 22.11 -0.02 24.00
CA VAL A 713 21.59 0.87 22.96
C VAL A 713 22.14 0.49 21.58
N GLN A 714 23.43 0.20 21.48
CA GLN A 714 24.04 -0.24 20.22
C GLN A 714 23.41 -1.54 19.71
N LYS A 715 23.18 -2.53 20.59
CA LYS A 715 22.51 -3.79 20.25
C LYS A 715 21.08 -3.54 19.76
N ALA A 716 20.33 -2.70 20.47
CA ALA A 716 18.97 -2.33 20.07
C ALA A 716 18.94 -1.64 18.70
N TYR A 717 19.85 -0.69 18.45
CA TYR A 717 19.98 -0.02 17.14
C TYR A 717 20.37 -0.98 16.01
N ALA A 718 21.29 -1.91 16.25
CA ALA A 718 21.67 -2.92 15.27
C ALA A 718 20.51 -3.88 14.92
N SER A 719 19.61 -4.11 15.87
CA SER A 719 18.38 -4.90 15.68
C SER A 719 17.19 -4.09 15.17
N HIS A 720 17.34 -2.79 14.91
CA HIS A 720 16.26 -1.86 14.56
C HIS A 720 15.17 -1.74 15.64
N GLU A 721 15.49 -1.99 16.91
CA GLU A 721 14.58 -1.95 18.06
C GLU A 721 14.71 -0.61 18.82
N PHE A 722 14.39 0.51 18.16
CA PHE A 722 14.56 1.87 18.72
C PHE A 722 13.86 2.07 20.07
N TYR A 723 12.71 1.41 20.30
CA TYR A 723 11.96 1.47 21.56
C TYR A 723 12.72 0.85 22.74
N ARG A 724 13.58 -0.15 22.49
CA ARG A 724 14.46 -0.73 23.51
C ARG A 724 15.61 0.21 23.83
N ALA A 725 16.21 0.83 22.81
CA ALA A 725 17.22 1.87 23.01
C ALA A 725 16.66 3.03 23.83
N PHE A 726 15.48 3.54 23.47
CA PHE A 726 14.77 4.57 24.22
C PHE A 726 14.54 4.18 25.69
N SER A 727 14.08 2.95 25.94
CA SER A 727 13.83 2.43 27.29
C SER A 727 15.12 2.31 28.11
N ALA A 728 16.21 1.81 27.51
CA ALA A 728 17.52 1.70 28.14
C ALA A 728 18.06 3.06 28.56
N ILE A 729 18.03 4.04 27.65
CA ILE A 729 18.45 5.42 27.94
C ILE A 729 17.61 6.01 29.07
N ASN A 730 16.28 5.86 29.03
CA ASN A 730 15.41 6.41 30.07
C ASN A 730 15.70 5.82 31.45
N ARG A 731 15.93 4.50 31.52
CA ARG A 731 16.26 3.81 32.76
C ARG A 731 17.58 4.33 33.32
N TRP A 732 18.62 4.39 32.49
CA TRP A 732 19.94 4.90 32.89
C TRP A 732 19.90 6.38 33.31
N VAL A 733 19.27 7.24 32.51
CA VAL A 733 19.12 8.67 32.83
C VAL A 733 18.39 8.85 34.16
N SER A 734 17.35 8.06 34.43
CA SER A 734 16.53 8.20 35.63
C SER A 734 17.23 7.70 36.89
N ASN A 735 17.75 6.49 36.85
CA ASN A 735 18.15 5.75 38.04
C ASN A 735 19.64 5.95 38.30
N ASP A 736 20.46 5.64 37.31
CA ASP A 736 21.92 5.57 37.46
C ASP A 736 22.55 6.96 37.41
N LEU A 737 22.15 7.78 36.42
CA LEU A 737 22.74 9.10 36.24
C LEU A 737 22.10 10.15 37.16
N SER A 738 20.78 10.35 37.09
CA SER A 738 20.13 11.43 37.83
C SER A 738 19.97 11.15 39.32
N ALA A 739 19.35 10.03 39.69
CA ALA A 739 19.00 9.75 41.08
C ALA A 739 20.17 9.24 41.93
N PHE A 740 21.18 8.64 41.29
CA PHE A 740 22.35 8.11 41.96
C PHE A 740 23.59 8.98 41.77
N TYR A 741 24.20 8.97 40.58
CA TYR A 741 25.52 9.59 40.38
C TYR A 741 25.52 11.12 40.57
N LEU A 742 24.64 11.84 39.86
CA LEU A 742 24.58 13.31 39.95
C LEU A 742 24.12 13.79 41.33
N GLU A 743 23.31 13.01 42.05
CA GLU A 743 22.89 13.33 43.42
C GLU A 743 24.06 13.16 44.40
N ALA A 744 24.74 12.01 44.34
CA ALA A 744 25.89 11.71 45.20
C ALA A 744 27.08 12.65 44.96
N MET A 745 27.25 13.13 43.72
CA MET A 745 28.37 13.98 43.34
C MET A 745 28.18 15.46 43.63
N LYS A 746 26.99 15.93 44.05
CA LYS A 746 26.73 17.38 44.25
C LYS A 746 27.77 18.08 45.11
N ASP A 747 28.16 17.48 46.24
CA ASP A 747 29.17 18.07 47.12
C ASP A 747 30.51 18.24 46.40
N ARG A 748 30.97 17.20 45.70
CA ARG A 748 32.21 17.25 44.92
C ARG A 748 32.13 18.19 43.71
N LEU A 749 30.97 18.26 43.04
CA LEU A 749 30.75 19.17 41.92
C LEU A 749 30.75 20.63 42.38
N TYR A 750 30.12 20.93 43.52
CA TYR A 750 29.90 22.32 43.96
C TYR A 750 31.01 22.85 44.85
N CYS A 751 31.66 21.98 45.64
CA CYS A 751 32.65 22.35 46.64
C CYS A 751 34.05 21.80 46.34
N GLY A 752 34.17 20.82 45.44
CA GLY A 752 35.40 20.07 45.20
C GLY A 752 36.08 20.38 43.85
N ASP A 753 36.65 19.33 43.25
CA ASP A 753 37.42 19.39 42.02
C ASP A 753 36.56 19.39 40.74
N GLY A 754 35.24 19.21 40.85
CA GLY A 754 34.30 19.21 39.71
C GLY A 754 34.06 17.85 39.05
N GLY A 755 34.73 16.76 39.49
CA GLY A 755 34.49 15.40 39.00
C GLY A 755 35.03 15.10 37.58
N GLY A 756 35.94 14.13 37.47
CA GLY A 756 36.72 13.89 36.24
C GLY A 756 36.02 13.18 35.08
N VAL A 757 34.76 12.72 35.23
CA VAL A 757 34.10 11.86 34.22
C VAL A 757 32.82 12.44 33.62
N LEU A 758 32.50 13.72 33.88
CA LEU A 758 31.31 14.36 33.27
C LEU A 758 31.41 14.47 31.74
N GLU A 759 32.60 14.74 31.20
CA GLU A 759 32.86 14.86 29.76
C GLU A 759 32.55 13.55 29.01
N PRO A 760 33.11 12.37 29.38
CA PRO A 760 32.76 11.12 28.71
C PRO A 760 31.27 10.74 28.87
N ILE A 761 30.65 11.03 30.03
CA ILE A 761 29.20 10.83 30.23
C ILE A 761 28.38 11.69 29.26
N PHE A 762 28.73 12.97 29.11
CA PHE A 762 28.09 13.88 28.17
C PHE A 762 28.20 13.38 26.72
N HIS A 763 29.41 12.99 26.29
CA HIS A 763 29.61 12.43 24.94
C HIS A 763 28.80 11.14 24.72
N GLY A 764 28.85 10.21 25.66
CA GLY A 764 28.11 8.94 25.56
C GLY A 764 26.60 9.18 25.48
N PHE A 765 26.07 10.12 26.28
CA PHE A 765 24.66 10.46 26.25
C PHE A 765 24.24 11.06 24.92
N LEU A 766 24.98 12.05 24.39
CA LEU A 766 24.68 12.65 23.10
C LEU A 766 24.76 11.64 21.94
N ARG A 767 25.74 10.73 21.96
CA ARG A 767 25.87 9.65 20.95
C ARG A 767 24.67 8.71 20.95
N MET A 768 24.18 8.33 22.13
CA MET A 768 22.98 7.50 22.25
C MET A 768 21.71 8.25 21.82
N LEU A 769 21.64 9.57 21.99
CA LEU A 769 20.47 10.36 21.62
C LEU A 769 20.43 10.74 20.14
N SER A 770 21.57 10.92 19.47
CA SER A 770 21.62 11.60 18.17
C SER A 770 20.78 10.97 17.05
N PRO A 771 20.57 9.63 16.96
CA PRO A 771 19.63 9.10 15.97
C PRO A 771 18.17 9.51 16.24
N MET A 772 17.78 9.65 17.51
CA MET A 772 16.40 9.92 17.92
C MET A 772 16.09 11.40 18.05
N THR A 773 16.98 12.20 18.66
CA THR A 773 16.76 13.64 18.93
C THR A 773 17.92 14.50 18.39
N PRO A 774 18.11 14.57 17.07
CA PRO A 774 19.26 15.25 16.46
C PRO A 774 19.28 16.76 16.76
N LEU A 775 18.13 17.43 16.89
CA LEU A 775 18.12 18.87 17.19
C LEU A 775 18.57 19.15 18.62
N LEU A 776 18.09 18.36 19.59
CA LEU A 776 18.53 18.43 20.97
C LEU A 776 20.04 18.22 21.09
N VAL A 777 20.59 17.30 20.30
CA VAL A 777 22.03 17.03 20.30
C VAL A 777 22.83 18.18 19.72
N GLU A 778 22.43 18.76 18.58
CA GLU A 778 23.10 19.94 18.02
C GLU A 778 23.05 21.14 18.98
N GLU A 779 21.88 21.43 19.57
CA GLU A 779 21.74 22.52 20.54
C GLU A 779 22.61 22.25 21.77
N ALA A 780 22.60 21.03 22.31
CA ALA A 780 23.44 20.67 23.45
C ALA A 780 24.93 20.84 23.12
N TRP A 781 25.33 20.49 21.90
CA TRP A 781 26.71 20.62 21.44
C TRP A 781 27.12 22.09 21.34
N ASP A 782 26.28 22.98 20.82
CA ASP A 782 26.57 24.43 20.73
C ASP A 782 26.76 25.11 22.09
N HIS A 783 26.13 24.55 23.12
CA HIS A 783 26.26 25.04 24.50
C HIS A 783 27.37 24.34 25.30
N ARG A 784 28.21 23.52 24.65
CA ARG A 784 29.40 22.94 25.28
C ARG A 784 30.42 24.03 25.66
N PRO A 785 31.22 23.83 26.72
CA PRO A 785 32.32 24.73 27.03
C PRO A 785 33.36 24.82 25.89
N GLU A 786 33.89 26.02 25.64
CA GLU A 786 34.84 26.25 24.54
C GLU A 786 36.11 25.39 24.62
N TRP A 787 36.62 25.14 25.83
CA TRP A 787 37.79 24.29 26.08
C TRP A 787 37.60 22.81 25.70
N MET A 788 36.37 22.38 25.39
CA MET A 788 36.10 21.03 24.85
C MET A 788 36.47 20.89 23.37
N LEU A 789 36.63 21.99 22.64
CA LEU A 789 37.11 21.95 21.27
C LEU A 789 38.59 21.54 21.25
N PRO A 790 39.02 20.71 20.28
CA PRO A 790 40.43 20.67 19.93
C PRO A 790 40.89 22.10 19.64
N LEU A 791 42.02 22.53 20.20
CA LEU A 791 42.64 23.79 19.77
C LEU A 791 42.81 23.71 18.25
N ALA A 792 42.20 24.66 17.54
CA ALA A 792 42.12 24.70 16.09
C ALA A 792 43.50 24.71 15.41
#